data_AF-A0A4S9EY35-F1
#
_entry.id   AF-A0A4S9EY35-F1
#
_cell.length_a   1.000
_cell.length_b   1.000
_cell.length_c   1.000
_cell.angle_alpha   90.00
_cell.angle_beta   90.00
_cell.angle_gamma   90.00
#
_symmetry.space_group_name_H-M   'P 1'
#
loop_
_entity.id
_entity.type
_entity.pdbx_description
1 polymer ?
#
loop_
_entity_poly.entity_id
_entity_poly.type
_entity_poly.pdbx_seq_one_letter_code
_entity_poly.pdbx_strand_id
1 'polypeptide(L)'
;MRSLLPLTVAALVVCALGRPSPITQPRSLSADPPRLTIRPPVRASNATSLESTVWNPPSDMVNPLEHVWERTLKRRGANTTENEYWLIPKLMANNGSIKYCVNWNNTETVTSPQRVLIARALQKSMQEWVDVLVGFDGFPLTTVDVNVVSYAAKSVNQIQGDTTGLDINTVTQNSKGEPECDPRCYRTKYLDSKTGMSECPGGDKSSYDMVLRLETMPTYPGINILGIATKDWQRMHPGYFLSHANDEEMFVLRHEIGHSFGLLDFPDGPIGNQGGFLMIRPEYIIHVAEFDAWMLRDWWRKTKAHRNCIHSISFDRHPSTAIHPRAALFLLRTVEVLRQLGLEDLFISESEKNFDLDAGMLVVEKLYQGKTIAAYQESDPEEVAQVTPSKRLWLTQDMFEPLLRKNAATFGAQQKFGQVVEWYEEVDDGVIVIVRDTHTQMVKKYKTKYLIAADGNRSATRRKENIQWHGPGNLANSISINFKADLVPYLGTRAVHGVTYIMNADFTGGFRLDAGGKGGFLIVSKAKGRETGFEPDSVSEKEAREMFEACSEIDAEECGFEVDVISYWTVAAYNADEYTSKGAKVFIMGDAAHVMPPSGGMGGNTGVADAYNLAWKMAYVLSNKASPNLLKTYNQERQPAGGFSIHQAFSRLVNRVFHGKGLECEKELPDLVCELGYRYTSGAIVPSDEIDMERSHEDPHDPYVLPGGRLPHVWLIDVDGEKLSSLDLVKRNFVLFTTDVGSPWLQASEKQSIAIDAYPINSSSQPYLDVEDSTKKVWKMEDGEALLVRPDGIIAWRAPKMTSGHDEELAQALRIVLKG
;
A
#
# COMPACT_ATOMS: atom_id res chain seq x y z
N MET A 1 -2.02 -25.58 0.40
CA MET A 1 -1.84 -24.95 -0.93
C MET A 1 -1.10 -23.63 -0.71
N ARG A 2 -0.18 -23.25 -1.62
CA ARG A 2 0.56 -21.97 -1.54
C ARG A 2 -0.33 -20.86 -2.11
N SER A 3 -0.49 -19.73 -1.41
CA SER A 3 -0.98 -18.49 -2.00
C SER A 3 -0.31 -17.31 -1.31
N LEU A 4 0.78 -16.81 -1.90
CA LEU A 4 1.44 -15.57 -1.48
C LEU A 4 0.69 -14.32 -1.97
N LEU A 5 -0.26 -14.50 -2.89
CA LEU A 5 -1.04 -13.44 -3.52
C LEU A 5 -1.83 -12.59 -2.50
N PRO A 6 -2.69 -13.16 -1.63
CA PRO A 6 -3.41 -12.40 -0.62
C PRO A 6 -2.48 -11.64 0.31
N LEU A 7 -1.38 -12.28 0.74
CA LEU A 7 -0.47 -11.69 1.70
C LEU A 7 0.40 -10.58 1.09
N THR A 8 0.78 -10.72 -0.19
CA THR A 8 1.50 -9.67 -0.91
C THR A 8 0.58 -8.51 -1.26
N VAL A 9 -0.66 -8.78 -1.68
CA VAL A 9 -1.66 -7.72 -1.91
C VAL A 9 -2.05 -7.02 -0.61
N ALA A 10 -2.25 -7.74 0.50
CA ALA A 10 -2.48 -7.16 1.81
C ALA A 10 -1.33 -6.22 2.18
N ALA A 11 -0.09 -6.68 2.04
CA ALA A 11 1.09 -5.86 2.33
C ALA A 11 1.19 -4.63 1.41
N LEU A 12 0.92 -4.79 0.11
CA LEU A 12 0.89 -3.69 -0.87
C LEU A 12 -0.15 -2.63 -0.49
N VAL A 13 -1.38 -3.06 -0.18
CA VAL A 13 -2.52 -2.18 0.10
C VAL A 13 -2.35 -1.50 1.44
N VAL A 14 -1.97 -2.24 2.49
CA VAL A 14 -1.68 -1.71 3.84
C VAL A 14 -0.62 -0.60 3.75
N CYS A 15 0.43 -0.81 2.98
CA CYS A 15 1.47 0.19 2.78
C CYS A 15 1.00 1.36 1.88
N ALA A 16 0.29 1.07 0.77
CA ALA A 16 -0.21 2.08 -0.14
C ALA A 16 -1.17 3.06 0.54
N LEU A 17 -2.06 2.58 1.40
CA LEU A 17 -3.06 3.37 2.12
C LEU A 17 -2.47 4.21 3.26
N GLY A 18 -1.30 3.83 3.76
CA GLY A 18 -0.57 4.61 4.74
C GLY A 18 -0.08 5.95 4.17
N ARG A 19 0.29 6.02 2.89
CA ARG A 19 0.90 7.21 2.27
C ARG A 19 -0.08 8.41 2.20
N PRO A 20 0.38 9.67 2.40
CA PRO A 20 -0.47 10.86 2.21
C PRO A 20 -0.84 11.08 0.73
N SER A 21 -2.09 11.49 0.46
CA SER A 21 -2.56 11.86 -0.90
C SER A 21 -1.85 13.13 -1.41
N PRO A 22 -1.62 13.26 -2.73
CA PRO A 22 -1.39 14.58 -3.31
C PRO A 22 -2.68 15.39 -3.17
N ILE A 23 -2.65 16.47 -2.39
CA ILE A 23 -3.80 17.35 -2.21
C ILE A 23 -4.01 18.12 -3.52
N THR A 24 -5.07 17.79 -4.26
CA THR A 24 -5.66 18.67 -5.28
C THR A 24 -6.88 19.33 -4.66
N GLN A 25 -6.72 20.51 -4.05
CA GLN A 25 -7.86 21.39 -3.77
C GLN A 25 -7.75 22.68 -4.60
N PRO A 26 -8.81 23.07 -5.32
CA PRO A 26 -8.97 24.41 -5.86
C PRO A 26 -9.47 25.36 -4.74
N ARG A 27 -8.66 26.34 -4.35
CA ARG A 27 -9.09 27.38 -3.39
C ARG A 27 -10.08 28.33 -4.05
N SER A 28 -11.33 28.34 -3.56
CA SER A 28 -12.24 29.47 -3.74
C SER A 28 -11.84 30.60 -2.78
N LEU A 29 -11.73 31.80 -3.31
CA LEU A 29 -11.53 33.03 -2.54
C LEU A 29 -12.87 33.48 -1.94
N SER A 30 -12.94 33.63 -0.62
CA SER A 30 -13.91 34.57 -0.02
C SER A 30 -13.26 35.36 1.12
N ALA A 31 -13.44 36.68 1.05
CA ALA A 31 -13.14 37.68 2.08
C ALA A 31 -14.14 37.54 3.25
N ASP A 32 -13.84 37.69 4.55
CA ASP A 32 -13.26 38.80 5.33
C ASP A 32 -13.18 38.33 6.84
N PRO A 33 -12.76 39.10 7.87
CA PRO A 33 -11.76 40.17 8.03
C PRO A 33 -10.70 39.80 9.15
N PRO A 34 -9.73 40.67 9.53
CA PRO A 34 -8.42 40.23 10.01
C PRO A 34 -8.38 39.89 11.51
N ARG A 35 -7.74 38.76 11.85
CA ARG A 35 -7.08 38.61 13.15
C ARG A 35 -5.59 38.92 12.99
N LEU A 36 -5.17 39.95 13.71
CA LEU A 36 -3.79 40.40 13.84
C LEU A 36 -2.88 39.26 14.31
N THR A 37 -2.21 38.62 13.36
CA THR A 37 -0.91 37.98 13.59
C THR A 37 0.07 38.65 12.63
N ILE A 38 1.00 39.38 13.22
CA ILE A 38 2.04 40.16 12.55
C ILE A 38 2.79 39.23 11.58
N ARG A 39 2.47 39.31 10.29
CA ARG A 39 3.32 38.79 9.21
C ARG A 39 4.62 39.62 9.19
N PRO A 40 5.82 39.02 9.25
CA PRO A 40 7.02 39.71 8.81
C PRO A 40 6.92 39.91 7.28
N PRO A 41 7.13 41.13 6.76
CA PRO A 41 6.97 41.42 5.35
C PRO A 41 8.28 41.17 4.57
N VAL A 42 8.97 40.05 4.73
CA VAL A 42 10.12 39.67 3.88
C VAL A 42 10.23 38.14 3.82
N ARG A 43 10.29 37.58 2.61
CA ARG A 43 10.46 36.14 2.31
C ARG A 43 11.83 35.65 2.78
N ALA A 44 11.94 34.43 3.29
CA ALA A 44 13.21 33.88 3.76
C ALA A 44 13.99 33.09 2.67
N SER A 45 13.29 32.55 1.66
CA SER A 45 13.90 31.85 0.50
C SER A 45 13.71 32.61 -0.82
N ASN A 46 14.72 32.57 -1.69
CA ASN A 46 14.75 33.23 -3.01
C ASN A 46 14.53 32.26 -4.19
N ALA A 47 14.17 31.00 -3.94
CA ALA A 47 13.84 30.05 -5.01
C ALA A 47 12.59 30.52 -5.79
N THR A 48 12.65 30.52 -7.12
CA THR A 48 11.56 31.02 -7.97
C THR A 48 10.41 30.03 -8.08
N SER A 49 10.64 28.74 -7.79
CA SER A 49 9.61 27.69 -7.79
C SER A 49 8.90 27.47 -6.46
N LEU A 50 8.97 28.40 -5.49
CA LEU A 50 8.31 28.25 -4.18
C LEU A 50 6.79 28.03 -4.26
N GLU A 51 6.15 28.40 -5.37
CA GLU A 51 4.72 28.22 -5.60
C GLU A 51 4.34 26.84 -6.18
N SER A 52 5.33 26.00 -6.51
CA SER A 52 5.08 24.67 -7.05
C SER A 52 4.50 23.74 -5.98
N THR A 53 3.30 23.22 -6.22
CA THR A 53 2.59 22.30 -5.32
C THR A 53 2.73 20.83 -5.74
N VAL A 54 3.28 20.58 -6.94
CA VAL A 54 3.40 19.25 -7.56
C VAL A 54 4.80 19.05 -8.16
N TRP A 55 5.20 17.80 -8.37
CA TRP A 55 6.50 17.49 -8.96
C TRP A 55 6.59 17.91 -10.43
N ASN A 56 7.27 19.02 -10.71
CA ASN A 56 7.49 19.54 -12.07
C ASN A 56 8.81 20.35 -12.16
N PRO A 57 9.98 19.74 -11.94
CA PRO A 57 11.26 20.43 -12.10
C PRO A 57 11.53 20.79 -13.57
N PRO A 58 12.35 21.82 -13.84
CA PRO A 58 12.88 22.07 -15.18
C PRO A 58 13.49 20.81 -15.80
N SER A 59 13.28 20.59 -17.09
CA SER A 59 13.64 19.34 -17.78
C SER A 59 15.14 19.01 -17.71
N ASP A 60 15.99 20.03 -17.63
CA ASP A 60 17.43 19.91 -17.46
C ASP A 60 17.86 19.51 -16.03
N MET A 61 16.97 19.61 -15.04
CA MET A 61 17.21 19.21 -13.64
C MET A 61 16.79 17.77 -13.33
N VAL A 62 15.85 17.18 -14.09
CA VAL A 62 15.31 15.83 -13.82
C VAL A 62 16.41 14.78 -13.71
N ASN A 63 17.27 14.68 -14.73
CA ASN A 63 18.34 13.67 -14.76
C ASN A 63 19.41 13.88 -13.68
N PRO A 64 19.92 15.11 -13.45
CA PRO A 64 20.80 15.39 -12.31
C PRO A 64 20.20 15.06 -10.94
N LEU A 65 18.91 15.34 -10.71
CA LEU A 65 18.22 15.02 -9.45
C LEU A 65 18.14 13.50 -9.23
N GLU A 66 17.84 12.73 -10.29
CA GLU A 66 17.85 11.27 -10.21
C GLU A 66 19.26 10.73 -9.91
N HIS A 67 20.29 11.29 -10.55
CA HIS A 67 21.68 10.89 -10.29
C HIS A 67 22.11 11.16 -8.83
N VAL A 68 21.71 12.31 -8.27
CA VAL A 68 21.91 12.63 -6.85
C VAL A 68 21.25 11.60 -5.95
N TRP A 69 20.02 11.20 -6.26
CA TRP A 69 19.28 10.19 -5.52
C TRP A 69 19.98 8.83 -5.55
N GLU A 70 20.34 8.32 -6.73
CA GLU A 70 21.04 7.04 -6.89
C GLU A 70 22.38 7.03 -6.13
N ARG A 71 23.15 8.12 -6.23
CA ARG A 71 24.44 8.25 -5.55
C ARG A 71 24.27 8.32 -4.03
N THR A 72 23.18 8.95 -3.55
CA THR A 72 22.80 8.95 -2.14
C THR A 72 22.52 7.54 -1.63
N LEU A 73 21.71 6.76 -2.36
CA LEU A 73 21.41 5.37 -2.02
C LEU A 73 22.66 4.51 -2.04
N LYS A 74 23.57 4.71 -3.00
CA LYS A 74 24.85 4.00 -3.05
C LYS A 74 25.74 4.32 -1.85
N ARG A 75 25.80 5.59 -1.43
CA ARG A 75 26.67 6.03 -0.33
C ARG A 75 26.14 5.68 1.05
N ARG A 76 24.81 5.73 1.24
CA ARG A 76 24.17 5.54 2.56
C ARG A 76 23.39 4.22 2.73
N GLY A 77 23.16 3.48 1.64
CA GLY A 77 22.42 2.21 1.63
C GLY A 77 20.91 2.38 1.41
N ALA A 78 20.22 1.29 1.06
CA ALA A 78 18.78 1.28 0.73
C ALA A 78 17.88 1.75 1.90
N ASN A 79 18.28 1.50 3.15
CA ASN A 79 17.49 1.88 4.35
C ASN A 79 17.60 3.38 4.69
N THR A 80 18.23 4.20 3.84
CA THR A 80 18.36 5.65 4.07
C THR A 80 17.00 6.34 4.19
N THR A 81 15.97 5.80 3.53
CA THR A 81 14.59 6.29 3.56
C THR A 81 13.86 6.02 4.88
N GLU A 82 14.35 5.07 5.68
CA GLU A 82 13.75 4.60 6.95
C GLU A 82 14.37 5.27 8.20
N ASN A 83 15.32 6.20 8.05
CA ASN A 83 16.06 6.75 9.18
C ASN A 83 15.22 7.80 9.96
N GLU A 84 14.65 7.41 11.10
CA GLU A 84 13.90 8.28 12.02
C GLU A 84 14.70 9.48 12.55
N TYR A 85 16.02 9.47 12.37
CA TYR A 85 16.93 10.51 12.85
C TYR A 85 17.05 11.71 11.90
N TRP A 86 16.46 11.67 10.70
CA TRP A 86 16.38 12.84 9.83
C TRP A 86 15.49 13.93 10.44
N LEU A 87 15.64 15.15 9.96
CA LEU A 87 14.93 16.31 10.51
C LEU A 87 13.43 16.30 10.21
N ILE A 88 13.00 15.86 9.03
CA ILE A 88 11.56 15.79 8.69
C ILE A 88 10.78 14.86 9.64
N PRO A 89 11.19 13.61 9.93
CA PRO A 89 10.54 12.78 10.93
C PRO A 89 10.38 13.47 12.29
N LYS A 90 11.44 14.14 12.77
CA LYS A 90 11.41 14.89 14.04
C LYS A 90 10.39 16.03 13.99
N LEU A 91 10.36 16.79 12.89
CA LEU A 91 9.38 17.86 12.67
C LEU A 91 7.95 17.31 12.70
N MET A 92 7.68 16.17 12.05
CA MET A 92 6.36 15.54 12.07
C MET A 92 5.99 15.06 13.47
N ALA A 93 6.89 14.34 14.15
CA ALA A 93 6.65 13.78 15.48
C ALA A 93 6.36 14.86 16.54
N ASN A 94 6.91 16.07 16.35
CA ASN A 94 6.77 17.20 17.26
C ASN A 94 5.82 18.29 16.74
N ASN A 95 4.99 18.00 15.73
CA ASN A 95 4.03 18.94 15.14
C ASN A 95 4.64 20.31 14.76
N GLY A 96 5.77 20.27 14.08
CA GLY A 96 6.51 21.46 13.64
C GLY A 96 7.39 22.11 14.71
N SER A 97 7.53 21.54 15.91
CA SER A 97 8.48 22.06 16.92
C SER A 97 9.81 21.28 16.91
N ILE A 98 10.94 21.97 17.07
CA ILE A 98 12.26 21.36 17.21
C ILE A 98 12.99 22.00 18.40
N LYS A 99 13.46 21.16 19.31
CA LYS A 99 14.25 21.60 20.46
C LYS A 99 15.74 21.41 20.19
N TYR A 100 16.52 22.45 20.43
CA TYR A 100 17.97 22.46 20.32
C TYR A 100 18.62 22.44 21.70
N CYS A 101 19.69 21.66 21.80
CA CYS A 101 20.70 21.84 22.83
C CYS A 101 21.96 22.46 22.21
N VAL A 102 22.52 23.48 22.85
CA VAL A 102 23.73 24.17 22.38
C VAL A 102 24.94 23.71 23.17
N ASN A 103 25.88 23.03 22.51
CA ASN A 103 27.20 22.76 23.05
C ASN A 103 28.06 24.03 22.92
N TRP A 104 28.26 24.73 24.03
CA TRP A 104 29.14 25.88 24.13
C TRP A 104 30.53 25.45 24.62
N ASN A 105 31.34 24.91 23.70
CA ASN A 105 32.71 24.51 23.98
C ASN A 105 33.68 25.62 23.53
N ASN A 106 33.62 26.74 24.24
CA ASN A 106 34.46 27.93 24.05
C ASN A 106 34.95 28.43 25.41
N THR A 107 36.07 29.15 25.44
CA THR A 107 36.58 29.85 26.64
C THR A 107 35.80 31.12 26.97
N GLU A 108 35.17 31.74 25.97
CA GLU A 108 34.38 32.96 26.14
C GLU A 108 33.00 32.70 26.76
N THR A 109 32.37 33.76 27.25
CA THR A 109 30.99 33.73 27.78
C THR A 109 29.97 34.04 26.69
N VAL A 110 28.76 33.48 26.78
CA VAL A 110 27.62 33.83 25.93
C VAL A 110 26.62 34.68 26.71
N THR A 111 26.42 35.90 26.24
CA THR A 111 25.49 36.88 26.83
C THR A 111 24.04 36.59 26.45
N SER A 112 23.07 37.14 27.20
CA SER A 112 21.65 37.01 26.87
C SER A 112 21.30 37.50 25.46
N PRO A 113 21.80 38.66 24.97
CA PRO A 113 21.59 39.07 23.59
C PRO A 113 22.15 38.06 22.57
N GLN A 114 23.34 37.51 22.80
CA GLN A 114 23.93 36.50 21.91
C GLN A 114 23.11 35.21 21.88
N ARG A 115 22.52 34.78 23.00
CA ARG A 115 21.61 33.62 23.01
C ARG A 115 20.35 33.86 22.17
N VAL A 116 19.79 35.07 22.23
CA VAL A 116 18.66 35.47 21.36
C VAL A 116 19.06 35.41 19.89
N LEU A 117 20.29 35.83 19.54
CA LEU A 117 20.81 35.71 18.18
C LEU A 117 20.94 34.25 17.74
N ILE A 118 21.43 33.36 18.61
CA ILE A 118 21.52 31.92 18.34
C ILE A 118 20.16 31.32 18.03
N ALA A 119 19.16 31.56 18.89
CA ALA A 119 17.81 31.06 18.67
C ALA A 119 17.19 31.61 17.38
N ARG A 120 17.37 32.91 17.11
CA ARG A 120 16.84 33.55 15.90
C ARG A 120 17.48 33.01 14.62
N ALA A 121 18.79 32.82 14.60
CA ALA A 121 19.50 32.29 13.43
C ALA A 121 19.03 30.86 13.12
N LEU A 122 18.92 30.00 14.14
CA LEU A 122 18.37 28.66 13.99
C LEU A 122 16.93 28.67 13.46
N GLN A 123 16.06 29.50 14.06
CA GLN A 123 14.67 29.66 13.63
C GLN A 123 14.58 30.09 12.16
N LYS A 124 15.32 31.12 11.77
CA LYS A 124 15.31 31.65 10.39
C LYS A 124 15.80 30.59 9.41
N SER A 125 16.98 30.01 9.64
CA SER A 125 17.58 29.02 8.73
C SER A 125 16.75 27.74 8.62
N MET A 126 16.08 27.31 9.69
CA MET A 126 15.16 26.17 9.65
C MET A 126 13.90 26.48 8.83
N GLN A 127 13.31 27.66 9.05
CA GLN A 127 12.13 28.08 8.31
C GLN A 127 12.41 28.20 6.81
N GLU A 128 13.59 28.69 6.41
CA GLU A 128 13.99 28.77 5.00
C GLU A 128 13.91 27.41 4.27
N TRP A 129 14.33 26.34 4.93
CA TRP A 129 14.22 24.98 4.36
C TRP A 129 12.78 24.45 4.40
N VAL A 130 12.02 24.75 5.47
CA VAL A 130 10.61 24.34 5.57
C VAL A 130 9.77 25.02 4.49
N ASP A 131 10.02 26.30 4.21
CA ASP A 131 9.33 27.10 3.19
C ASP A 131 9.38 26.45 1.80
N VAL A 132 10.45 25.71 1.47
CA VAL A 132 10.57 24.96 0.21
C VAL A 132 9.48 23.89 0.05
N LEU A 133 9.06 23.29 1.16
CA LEU A 133 8.09 22.20 1.20
C LEU A 133 6.67 22.66 1.48
N VAL A 134 6.45 23.91 1.93
CA VAL A 134 5.11 24.41 2.25
C VAL A 134 4.20 24.32 1.01
N GLY A 135 3.10 23.57 1.14
CA GLY A 135 2.13 23.36 0.06
C GLY A 135 2.58 22.37 -1.03
N PHE A 136 3.80 21.85 -0.96
CA PHE A 136 4.33 20.90 -1.93
C PHE A 136 3.93 19.46 -1.56
N ASP A 137 3.24 18.78 -2.47
CA ASP A 137 3.09 17.33 -2.50
C ASP A 137 2.59 16.69 -1.18
N GLY A 138 1.65 17.39 -0.52
CA GLY A 138 0.99 16.98 0.71
C GLY A 138 1.82 17.18 2.00
N PHE A 139 2.85 18.02 1.97
CA PHE A 139 3.63 18.35 3.17
C PHE A 139 2.77 19.13 4.19
N PRO A 140 2.70 18.68 5.47
CA PRO A 140 1.65 19.13 6.40
C PRO A 140 2.01 20.39 7.21
N LEU A 141 3.26 20.84 7.18
CA LEU A 141 3.70 21.99 7.98
C LEU A 141 3.78 23.25 7.14
N THR A 142 3.31 24.36 7.71
CA THR A 142 3.46 25.71 7.16
C THR A 142 4.54 26.53 7.87
N THR A 143 4.85 26.16 9.11
CA THR A 143 5.81 26.85 9.98
C THR A 143 6.56 25.86 10.84
N VAL A 144 7.73 26.26 11.33
CA VAL A 144 8.50 25.54 12.33
C VAL A 144 8.74 26.41 13.55
N ASP A 145 8.74 25.82 14.73
CA ASP A 145 9.05 26.48 16.01
C ASP A 145 10.34 25.91 16.59
N VAL A 146 11.41 26.71 16.59
CA VAL A 146 12.75 26.31 17.03
C VAL A 146 13.05 26.86 18.41
N ASN A 147 13.22 25.95 19.37
CA ASN A 147 13.43 26.30 20.78
C ASN A 147 14.82 25.86 21.25
N VAL A 148 15.65 26.79 21.72
CA VAL A 148 16.87 26.43 22.45
C VAL A 148 16.51 26.18 23.91
N VAL A 149 16.59 24.92 24.35
CA VAL A 149 16.12 24.52 25.69
C VAL A 149 17.26 24.20 26.67
N SER A 150 18.46 23.96 26.15
CA SER A 150 19.60 23.58 26.98
C SER A 150 20.92 24.12 26.42
N TYR A 151 21.85 24.40 27.32
CA TYR A 151 23.24 24.72 27.02
C TYR A 151 24.17 23.76 27.78
N ALA A 152 25.13 23.16 27.07
CA ALA A 152 26.24 22.47 27.70
C ALA A 152 27.47 23.39 27.73
N ALA A 153 28.05 23.62 28.91
CA ALA A 153 29.19 24.52 29.11
C ALA A 153 30.12 24.02 30.23
N LYS A 154 31.35 24.54 30.32
CA LYS A 154 32.29 24.14 31.40
C LYS A 154 31.88 24.69 32.76
N SER A 155 31.16 25.81 32.77
CA SER A 155 30.66 26.46 33.98
C SER A 155 29.37 27.21 33.70
N VAL A 156 28.47 27.25 34.68
CA VAL A 156 27.23 28.04 34.63
C VAL A 156 27.53 29.52 34.37
N ASN A 157 28.67 30.02 34.86
CA ASN A 157 29.10 31.42 34.67
C ASN A 157 29.38 31.78 33.20
N GLN A 158 29.54 30.79 32.32
CA GLN A 158 29.67 31.06 30.89
C GLN A 158 28.35 31.48 30.24
N ILE A 159 27.21 31.15 30.85
CA ILE A 159 25.88 31.49 30.34
C ILE A 159 25.34 32.69 31.14
N GLN A 160 25.54 33.91 30.61
CA GLN A 160 25.29 35.15 31.36
C GLN A 160 23.88 35.72 31.18
N GLY A 161 23.28 36.31 32.22
CA GLY A 161 21.95 36.93 32.18
C GLY A 161 20.84 35.99 32.64
N ASP A 162 19.60 36.25 32.21
CA ASP A 162 18.47 35.39 32.59
C ASP A 162 18.56 34.01 31.92
N THR A 163 18.44 32.98 32.73
CA THR A 163 18.50 31.57 32.34
C THR A 163 17.22 30.82 32.72
N THR A 164 16.17 31.55 33.11
CA THR A 164 14.85 31.00 33.41
C THR A 164 14.35 30.19 32.22
N GLY A 165 14.03 28.91 32.44
CA GLY A 165 13.57 27.99 31.40
C GLY A 165 14.67 27.32 30.57
N LEU A 166 15.94 27.64 30.80
CA LEU A 166 17.09 26.94 30.20
C LEU A 166 17.69 25.93 31.17
N ASP A 167 17.98 24.75 30.66
CA ASP A 167 18.83 23.79 31.36
C ASP A 167 20.30 24.06 31.08
N ILE A 168 21.15 24.13 32.12
CA ILE A 168 22.59 24.38 31.96
C ILE A 168 23.34 23.14 32.45
N ASN A 169 23.76 22.33 31.50
CA ASN A 169 24.51 21.12 31.76
C ASN A 169 26.01 21.42 31.86
N THR A 170 26.56 21.28 33.06
CA THR A 170 28.02 21.39 33.29
C THR A 170 28.66 20.06 33.69
N VAL A 171 27.88 18.98 33.73
CA VAL A 171 28.30 17.68 34.30
C VAL A 171 28.70 16.72 33.18
N THR A 172 27.95 16.71 32.09
CA THR A 172 28.23 15.76 30.99
C THR A 172 29.37 16.27 30.12
N GLN A 173 30.35 15.40 29.90
CA GLN A 173 31.51 15.67 29.06
C GLN A 173 31.72 14.53 28.07
N ASN A 174 32.24 14.88 26.90
CA ASN A 174 32.64 13.89 25.91
C ASN A 174 33.96 13.20 26.31
N SER A 175 34.44 12.26 25.48
CA SER A 175 35.70 11.53 25.73
C SER A 175 36.96 12.40 25.79
N LYS A 176 36.87 13.67 25.40
CA LYS A 176 37.96 14.66 25.46
C LYS A 176 37.84 15.63 26.66
N GLY A 177 36.85 15.43 27.53
CA GLY A 177 36.60 16.32 28.68
C GLY A 177 35.94 17.65 28.30
N GLU A 178 35.35 17.73 27.10
CA GLU A 178 34.65 18.93 26.63
C GLU A 178 33.16 18.83 27.00
N PRO A 179 32.49 19.96 27.32
CA PRO A 179 31.06 19.95 27.62
C PRO A 179 30.23 19.34 26.50
N GLU A 180 29.27 18.48 26.85
CA GLU A 180 28.39 17.83 25.88
C GLU A 180 26.94 17.80 26.38
N CYS A 181 25.99 18.12 25.51
CA CYS A 181 24.56 17.92 25.71
C CYS A 181 24.31 16.47 26.13
N ASP A 182 23.57 16.25 27.22
CA ASP A 182 23.46 14.91 27.79
C ASP A 182 22.80 13.96 26.78
N PRO A 183 23.50 12.91 26.31
CA PRO A 183 22.95 11.98 25.33
C PRO A 183 21.66 11.30 25.82
N ARG A 184 21.45 11.24 27.13
CA ARG A 184 20.21 10.75 27.76
C ARG A 184 19.06 11.73 27.67
N CYS A 185 19.26 12.96 27.18
CA CYS A 185 18.21 13.94 26.95
C CYS A 185 17.84 14.05 25.45
N TYR A 186 18.50 13.29 24.57
CA TYR A 186 18.20 13.29 23.14
C TYR A 186 16.96 12.46 22.81
N ARG A 187 15.89 13.10 22.32
CA ARG A 187 14.54 12.53 22.19
C ARG A 187 14.46 11.32 21.24
N THR A 188 15.29 11.25 20.19
CA THR A 188 15.28 10.08 19.29
C THR A 188 16.02 8.87 19.88
N LYS A 189 17.02 9.08 20.77
CA LYS A 189 17.64 7.97 21.53
C LYS A 189 16.78 7.50 22.70
N TYR A 190 15.85 8.34 23.17
CA TYR A 190 14.81 7.95 24.13
C TYR A 190 13.89 6.84 23.65
N LEU A 191 13.68 6.75 22.34
CA LEU A 191 12.74 5.78 21.73
C LEU A 191 13.40 4.44 21.39
N ASP A 192 14.73 4.30 21.51
CA ASP A 192 15.49 3.09 21.13
C ASP A 192 16.21 2.42 22.31
N SER A 193 15.88 2.72 23.57
CA SER A 193 16.60 2.11 24.69
C SER A 193 16.14 0.67 24.98
N LYS A 194 16.59 -0.26 24.13
CA LYS A 194 16.87 -1.66 24.50
C LYS A 194 17.93 -1.80 25.60
N THR A 195 18.45 -0.69 26.12
CA THR A 195 19.61 -0.63 27.01
C THR A 195 19.40 0.34 28.17
N GLY A 196 18.30 0.22 28.94
CA GLY A 196 18.17 0.77 30.30
C GLY A 196 18.81 2.14 30.60
N MET A 197 18.72 3.12 29.68
CA MET A 197 19.28 4.45 29.91
C MET A 197 18.39 5.18 30.92
N SER A 198 19.02 5.77 31.95
CA SER A 198 18.33 6.53 32.99
C SER A 198 17.55 7.72 32.41
N GLU A 199 16.48 8.13 33.10
CA GLU A 199 15.73 9.37 32.85
C GLU A 199 16.66 10.59 32.67
N CYS A 200 16.22 11.54 31.84
CA CYS A 200 16.97 12.74 31.45
C CYS A 200 17.15 13.55 32.73
N PRO A 201 18.38 13.89 33.16
CA PRO A 201 18.59 14.54 34.44
C PRO A 201 17.78 15.82 34.63
N GLY A 202 17.54 16.58 33.54
CA GLY A 202 16.73 17.79 33.54
C GLY A 202 15.23 17.59 33.28
N GLY A 203 14.79 16.34 33.08
CA GLY A 203 13.42 15.96 32.73
C GLY A 203 13.02 16.34 31.29
N ASP A 204 11.75 16.17 30.96
CA ASP A 204 11.21 16.38 29.60
C ASP A 204 11.44 17.79 29.05
N LYS A 205 11.50 18.79 29.94
CA LYS A 205 11.78 20.19 29.58
C LYS A 205 13.18 20.37 28.98
N SER A 206 14.13 19.52 29.37
CA SER A 206 15.51 19.51 28.88
C SER A 206 15.72 18.58 27.69
N SER A 207 14.68 17.85 27.26
CA SER A 207 14.79 16.96 26.10
C SER A 207 15.00 17.76 24.81
N TYR A 208 15.87 17.27 23.93
CA TYR A 208 16.21 17.96 22.68
C TYR A 208 16.24 17.01 21.47
N ASP A 209 16.09 17.59 20.29
CA ASP A 209 15.97 16.93 18.99
C ASP A 209 17.20 17.14 18.10
N MET A 210 17.96 18.21 18.35
CA MET A 210 19.13 18.62 17.57
C MET A 210 20.21 19.21 18.49
N VAL A 211 21.48 19.07 18.09
CA VAL A 211 22.60 19.72 18.79
C VAL A 211 23.28 20.75 17.90
N LEU A 212 23.43 21.97 18.40
CA LEU A 212 24.32 22.96 17.80
C LEU A 212 25.64 23.00 18.58
N ARG A 213 26.75 22.62 17.94
CA ARG A 213 28.09 22.65 18.52
C ARG A 213 28.80 23.93 18.10
N LEU A 214 28.95 24.85 19.04
CA LEU A 214 29.70 26.09 18.87
C LEU A 214 31.07 25.93 19.52
N GLU A 215 32.04 25.51 18.71
CA GLU A 215 33.38 25.12 19.17
C GLU A 215 34.45 25.41 18.11
N THR A 216 35.72 25.36 18.51
CA THR A 216 36.83 25.56 17.57
C THR A 216 36.81 24.48 16.48
N MET A 217 36.94 24.89 15.21
CA MET A 217 36.94 23.97 14.07
C MET A 217 38.29 23.27 13.92
N PRO A 218 38.31 21.99 13.49
CA PRO A 218 39.56 21.30 13.20
C PRO A 218 40.27 21.97 12.03
N THR A 219 41.58 22.18 12.16
CA THR A 219 42.42 22.73 11.10
C THR A 219 43.08 21.61 10.29
N TYR A 220 42.93 21.66 8.97
CA TYR A 220 43.58 20.74 8.04
C TYR A 220 44.48 21.54 7.09
N PRO A 221 45.72 21.09 6.80
CA PRO A 221 46.58 21.78 5.85
C PRO A 221 45.88 21.95 4.49
N GLY A 222 45.67 23.19 4.06
CA GLY A 222 45.07 23.53 2.76
C GLY A 222 43.54 23.46 2.67
N ILE A 223 42.82 23.16 3.77
CA ILE A 223 41.35 23.10 3.78
C ILE A 223 40.80 23.98 4.91
N ASN A 224 40.00 24.99 4.55
CA ASN A 224 39.31 25.83 5.51
C ASN A 224 37.88 25.30 5.73
N ILE A 225 37.65 24.55 6.81
CA ILE A 225 36.34 23.99 7.14
C ILE A 225 35.58 24.99 8.01
N LEU A 226 34.52 25.57 7.46
CA LEU A 226 33.67 26.54 8.16
C LEU A 226 32.56 25.88 8.98
N GLY A 227 32.08 24.71 8.55
CA GLY A 227 31.03 23.94 9.20
C GLY A 227 31.14 22.44 8.92
N ILE A 228 30.54 21.63 9.79
CA ILE A 228 30.33 20.20 9.61
C ILE A 228 28.98 19.85 10.23
N ALA A 229 28.20 18.98 9.59
CA ALA A 229 26.97 18.47 10.16
C ALA A 229 26.73 17.01 9.84
N THR A 230 25.76 16.47 10.58
CA THR A 230 25.16 15.18 10.30
C THR A 230 23.64 15.28 10.43
N LYS A 231 22.97 14.15 10.62
CA LYS A 231 21.51 14.06 10.75
C LYS A 231 20.95 14.72 12.02
N ASP A 232 21.76 14.82 13.07
CA ASP A 232 21.31 15.20 14.41
C ASP A 232 22.12 16.33 15.07
N TRP A 233 23.16 16.84 14.41
CA TRP A 233 23.92 17.99 14.89
C TRP A 233 24.56 18.81 13.78
N GLN A 234 24.77 20.10 14.07
CA GLN A 234 25.60 21.02 13.28
C GLN A 234 26.77 21.52 14.14
N ARG A 235 27.93 21.74 13.54
CA ARG A 235 29.14 22.24 14.19
C ARG A 235 29.72 23.40 13.38
N MET A 236 30.06 24.50 14.07
CA MET A 236 30.77 25.63 13.47
C MET A 236 31.47 26.49 14.52
N HIS A 237 32.35 27.39 14.06
CA HIS A 237 33.07 28.29 14.94
C HIS A 237 32.13 29.34 15.58
N PRO A 238 32.19 29.57 16.90
CA PRO A 238 31.31 30.52 17.59
C PRO A 238 31.47 31.95 17.07
N GLY A 239 32.70 32.37 16.77
CA GLY A 239 32.98 33.70 16.20
C GLY A 239 32.29 33.93 14.85
N TYR A 240 32.32 32.93 13.95
CA TYR A 240 31.61 32.99 12.67
C TYR A 240 30.09 33.02 12.90
N PHE A 241 29.58 32.15 13.79
CA PHE A 241 28.15 32.11 14.07
C PHE A 241 27.65 33.47 14.54
N LEU A 242 28.30 34.04 15.57
CA LEU A 242 27.83 35.28 16.19
C LEU A 242 28.00 36.50 15.29
N SER A 243 29.01 36.53 14.42
CA SER A 243 29.19 37.65 13.49
C SER A 243 28.11 37.68 12.40
N HIS A 244 27.59 36.53 11.97
CA HIS A 244 26.63 36.44 10.86
C HIS A 244 25.19 36.15 11.31
N ALA A 245 24.93 35.99 12.61
CA ALA A 245 23.63 35.53 13.13
C ALA A 245 22.43 36.43 12.76
N ASN A 246 22.69 37.68 12.34
CA ASN A 246 21.67 38.65 11.97
C ASN A 246 21.71 39.07 10.50
N ASP A 247 22.70 38.65 9.72
CA ASP A 247 22.84 39.07 8.32
C ASP A 247 22.47 37.95 7.34
N GLU A 248 22.52 38.28 6.05
CA GLU A 248 22.22 37.36 4.97
C GLU A 248 23.38 36.40 4.66
N GLU A 249 24.51 36.50 5.35
CA GLU A 249 25.73 35.70 5.10
C GLU A 249 25.83 34.47 6.01
N MET A 250 24.76 34.12 6.75
CA MET A 250 24.62 32.87 7.54
C MET A 250 24.48 31.60 6.65
N PHE A 251 25.26 31.49 5.58
CA PHE A 251 25.18 30.39 4.62
C PHE A 251 25.67 29.06 5.20
N VAL A 252 26.68 29.06 6.09
CA VAL A 252 27.22 27.81 6.67
C VAL A 252 26.15 27.10 7.47
N LEU A 253 25.44 27.80 8.37
CA LEU A 253 24.38 27.16 9.15
C LEU A 253 23.26 26.63 8.25
N ARG A 254 22.89 27.36 7.20
CA ARG A 254 21.87 26.90 6.24
C ARG A 254 22.30 25.65 5.50
N HIS A 255 23.54 25.62 5.01
CA HIS A 255 24.15 24.45 4.41
C HIS A 255 24.13 23.24 5.35
N GLU A 256 24.62 23.43 6.58
CA GLU A 256 24.70 22.38 7.59
C GLU A 256 23.31 21.83 8.00
N ILE A 257 22.28 22.67 8.01
CA ILE A 257 20.89 22.22 8.25
C ILE A 257 20.38 21.35 7.08
N GLY A 258 20.79 21.61 5.84
CA GLY A 258 20.43 20.81 4.67
C GLY A 258 20.83 19.33 4.82
N HIS A 259 21.99 19.06 5.42
CA HIS A 259 22.39 17.69 5.75
C HIS A 259 21.46 17.01 6.75
N SER A 260 20.88 17.75 7.69
CA SER A 260 19.89 17.23 8.63
C SER A 260 18.57 16.88 7.96
N PHE A 261 18.20 17.53 6.85
CA PHE A 261 17.09 17.11 5.98
C PHE A 261 17.38 15.81 5.20
N GLY A 262 18.64 15.35 5.20
CA GLY A 262 19.07 14.11 4.53
C GLY A 262 19.88 14.35 3.25
N LEU A 263 20.07 15.61 2.86
CA LEU A 263 20.72 16.01 1.63
C LEU A 263 22.26 15.81 1.72
N LEU A 264 22.92 15.58 0.59
CA LEU A 264 24.35 15.22 0.52
C LEU A 264 25.14 16.13 -0.44
N ASP A 265 26.40 16.34 -0.10
CA ASP A 265 27.40 16.89 -1.01
C ASP A 265 28.10 15.81 -1.83
N PHE A 266 28.43 16.17 -3.07
CA PHE A 266 29.11 15.31 -4.04
C PHE A 266 30.31 16.02 -4.68
N PRO A 267 31.43 16.12 -3.95
CA PRO A 267 32.63 16.82 -4.43
C PRO A 267 33.32 16.08 -5.58
N ASP A 268 33.16 14.75 -5.71
CA ASP A 268 33.87 13.96 -6.71
C ASP A 268 33.10 13.91 -8.04
N GLY A 269 33.53 14.72 -9.00
CA GLY A 269 33.13 14.63 -10.41
C GLY A 269 31.74 15.22 -10.75
N PRO A 270 31.50 15.56 -12.02
CA PRO A 270 30.29 16.24 -12.46
C PRO A 270 29.01 15.42 -12.22
N ILE A 271 27.91 16.11 -11.94
CA ILE A 271 26.55 15.56 -11.90
C ILE A 271 25.80 16.10 -13.12
N GLY A 272 25.68 15.28 -14.16
CA GLY A 272 25.19 15.74 -15.47
C GLY A 272 26.15 16.77 -16.09
N ASN A 273 25.61 17.89 -16.58
CA ASN A 273 26.41 19.01 -17.11
C ASN A 273 26.91 19.99 -16.03
N GLN A 274 26.54 19.77 -14.77
CA GLN A 274 27.00 20.56 -13.64
C GLN A 274 28.33 19.94 -13.17
N GLY A 275 29.36 20.76 -12.91
CA GLY A 275 30.55 20.30 -12.16
C GLY A 275 30.14 19.68 -10.81
N GLY A 276 31.05 19.04 -10.07
CA GLY A 276 30.72 18.34 -8.81
C GLY A 276 29.79 19.17 -7.93
N PHE A 277 28.79 18.56 -7.29
CA PHE A 277 27.69 19.28 -6.65
C PHE A 277 28.00 19.56 -5.17
N LEU A 278 27.78 20.81 -4.74
CA LEU A 278 27.80 21.21 -3.34
C LEU A 278 26.49 21.97 -3.07
N MET A 279 25.71 21.52 -2.08
CA MET A 279 24.48 22.19 -1.67
C MET A 279 24.82 23.57 -1.12
N ILE A 280 24.05 24.63 -1.42
CA ILE A 280 24.35 26.02 -0.97
C ILE A 280 25.87 26.37 -1.06
N ARG A 281 26.36 26.65 -2.28
CA ARG A 281 27.78 26.96 -2.51
C ARG A 281 28.19 28.33 -1.96
N PRO A 282 29.15 28.41 -1.02
CA PRO A 282 29.61 29.68 -0.43
C PRO A 282 30.11 30.70 -1.46
N GLU A 283 30.68 30.21 -2.55
CA GLU A 283 31.33 31.01 -3.59
C GLU A 283 30.32 31.74 -4.51
N TYR A 284 29.04 31.34 -4.50
CA TYR A 284 28.05 31.80 -5.48
C TYR A 284 26.63 32.02 -4.95
N ILE A 285 26.24 31.40 -3.82
CA ILE A 285 24.85 31.38 -3.35
C ILE A 285 24.80 31.44 -1.81
N ILE A 286 24.06 32.41 -1.27
CA ILE A 286 23.88 32.60 0.18
C ILE A 286 22.51 32.15 0.72
N HIS A 287 21.59 31.71 -0.15
CA HIS A 287 20.25 31.18 0.18
C HIS A 287 20.06 29.75 -0.34
N VAL A 288 18.93 29.09 -0.01
CA VAL A 288 18.55 27.82 -0.64
C VAL A 288 18.39 28.03 -2.16
N ALA A 289 19.23 27.37 -2.95
CA ALA A 289 19.19 27.49 -4.41
C ALA A 289 17.99 26.76 -5.02
N GLU A 290 17.65 27.08 -6.27
CA GLU A 290 16.57 26.40 -7.00
C GLU A 290 16.79 24.88 -7.10
N PHE A 291 18.02 24.45 -7.37
CA PHE A 291 18.35 23.03 -7.40
C PHE A 291 18.25 22.37 -6.01
N ASP A 292 18.68 23.07 -4.96
CA ASP A 292 18.56 22.60 -3.57
C ASP A 292 17.09 22.42 -3.18
N ALA A 293 16.23 23.34 -3.63
CA ALA A 293 14.79 23.27 -3.43
C ALA A 293 14.18 22.04 -4.11
N TRP A 294 14.51 21.81 -5.40
CA TRP A 294 14.05 20.61 -6.11
C TRP A 294 14.61 19.31 -5.57
N MET A 295 15.86 19.32 -5.08
CA MET A 295 16.46 18.19 -4.41
C MET A 295 15.73 17.85 -3.11
N LEU A 296 15.39 18.84 -2.28
CA LEU A 296 14.59 18.62 -1.07
C LEU A 296 13.18 18.13 -1.39
N ARG A 297 12.56 18.63 -2.45
CA ARG A 297 11.25 18.17 -2.93
C ARG A 297 11.28 16.74 -3.45
N ASP A 298 12.31 16.36 -4.21
CA ASP A 298 12.49 14.99 -4.68
C ASP A 298 12.71 14.05 -3.49
N TRP A 299 13.54 14.49 -2.55
CA TRP A 299 13.77 13.80 -1.29
C TRP A 299 12.48 13.60 -0.51
N TRP A 300 11.66 14.64 -0.34
CA TRP A 300 10.34 14.53 0.29
C TRP A 300 9.44 13.56 -0.46
N ARG A 301 9.26 13.70 -1.77
CA ARG A 301 8.39 12.84 -2.59
C ARG A 301 8.81 11.37 -2.53
N LYS A 302 10.11 11.08 -2.54
CA LYS A 302 10.65 9.71 -2.50
C LYS A 302 10.65 9.14 -1.08
N THR A 303 10.81 9.95 -0.04
CA THR A 303 10.82 9.49 1.37
C THR A 303 9.46 9.50 2.06
N LYS A 304 8.52 10.37 1.68
CA LYS A 304 7.14 10.36 2.18
C LYS A 304 6.45 9.03 1.91
N ALA A 305 6.84 8.37 0.82
CA ALA A 305 6.38 7.05 0.41
C ALA A 305 6.76 5.93 1.38
N HIS A 306 7.64 6.20 2.36
CA HIS A 306 8.09 5.28 3.40
C HIS A 306 7.62 5.66 4.82
N ARG A 307 7.22 6.92 5.07
CA ARG A 307 7.01 7.44 6.44
C ARG A 307 5.63 7.26 7.03
N ASN A 308 4.61 7.15 6.18
CA ASN A 308 3.25 6.85 6.65
C ASN A 308 2.84 5.42 6.29
N CYS A 309 3.73 4.59 5.76
CA CYS A 309 3.42 3.19 5.45
C CYS A 309 3.35 2.37 6.74
N ILE A 310 2.28 1.59 6.89
CA ILE A 310 2.21 0.58 7.93
C ILE A 310 3.26 -0.50 7.64
N HIS A 311 4.24 -0.64 8.54
CA HIS A 311 5.28 -1.66 8.40
C HIS A 311 4.68 -3.06 8.50
N SER A 312 5.01 -3.91 7.51
CA SER A 312 4.63 -5.32 7.50
C SER A 312 5.84 -6.20 7.22
N ILE A 313 5.87 -7.35 7.90
CA ILE A 313 6.81 -8.43 7.64
C ILE A 313 6.02 -9.72 7.42
N SER A 314 6.43 -10.48 6.42
CA SER A 314 5.85 -11.78 6.10
C SER A 314 6.90 -12.88 6.05
N PHE A 315 6.46 -14.09 6.37
CA PHE A 315 7.28 -15.28 6.46
C PHE A 315 6.70 -16.36 5.57
N ASP A 316 7.53 -16.91 4.68
CA ASP A 316 7.19 -18.08 3.87
C ASP A 316 8.21 -19.19 4.12
N ARG A 317 7.71 -20.40 4.36
CA ARG A 317 8.53 -21.59 4.62
C ARG A 317 9.34 -22.05 3.40
N HIS A 318 8.90 -21.70 2.20
CA HIS A 318 9.56 -22.08 0.95
C HIS A 318 10.73 -21.12 0.69
N PRO A 319 11.78 -21.57 -0.02
CA PRO A 319 12.95 -20.74 -0.30
C PRO A 319 12.71 -19.65 -1.37
N SER A 320 11.63 -19.76 -2.15
CA SER A 320 11.28 -18.84 -3.25
C SER A 320 9.77 -18.78 -3.48
N THR A 321 9.34 -17.93 -4.42
CA THR A 321 7.98 -17.92 -4.98
C THR A 321 7.64 -19.25 -5.66
N ALA A 322 6.36 -19.43 -6.00
CA ALA A 322 5.88 -20.59 -6.73
C ALA A 322 6.63 -20.80 -8.06
N ILE A 323 6.84 -22.08 -8.40
CA ILE A 323 7.52 -22.55 -9.63
C ILE A 323 6.57 -23.34 -10.56
N HIS A 324 5.28 -23.37 -10.22
CA HIS A 324 4.26 -24.12 -10.97
C HIS A 324 3.08 -23.20 -11.28
N PRO A 325 2.48 -23.32 -12.47
CA PRO A 325 1.54 -22.33 -13.01
C PRO A 325 0.21 -22.19 -12.25
N ARG A 326 -0.38 -23.27 -11.74
CA ARG A 326 -1.58 -23.27 -10.88
C ARG A 326 -2.65 -22.24 -11.28
N ALA A 327 -3.17 -21.44 -10.33
CA ALA A 327 -4.24 -20.46 -10.59
C ALA A 327 -3.78 -19.43 -11.62
N ALA A 328 -4.63 -19.10 -12.59
CA ALA A 328 -4.24 -18.11 -13.60
C ALA A 328 -5.30 -17.13 -14.06
N LEU A 329 -6.51 -17.15 -13.52
CA LEU A 329 -7.54 -16.19 -13.91
C LEU A 329 -7.64 -15.06 -12.87
N PHE A 330 -7.43 -13.83 -13.30
CA PHE A 330 -7.69 -12.62 -12.54
C PHE A 330 -9.04 -12.06 -12.97
N LEU A 331 -9.99 -12.07 -12.04
CA LEU A 331 -11.35 -11.58 -12.26
C LEU A 331 -11.39 -10.06 -12.15
N LEU A 332 -12.44 -9.43 -12.71
CA LEU A 332 -12.52 -7.98 -12.89
C LEU A 332 -12.25 -7.20 -11.60
N ARG A 333 -12.82 -7.66 -10.47
CA ARG A 333 -12.61 -6.99 -9.18
C ARG A 333 -11.17 -7.00 -8.70
N THR A 334 -10.43 -8.07 -8.95
CA THR A 334 -9.00 -8.15 -8.61
C THR A 334 -8.20 -7.17 -9.47
N VAL A 335 -8.58 -7.02 -10.73
CA VAL A 335 -7.89 -6.11 -11.66
C VAL A 335 -8.17 -4.66 -11.31
N GLU A 336 -9.38 -4.32 -10.83
CA GLU A 336 -9.67 -3.01 -10.24
C GLU A 336 -8.76 -2.70 -9.02
N VAL A 337 -8.50 -3.71 -8.18
CA VAL A 337 -7.55 -3.55 -7.06
C VAL A 337 -6.13 -3.30 -7.59
N LEU A 338 -5.70 -4.02 -8.62
CA LEU A 338 -4.40 -3.78 -9.26
C LEU A 338 -4.33 -2.38 -9.89
N ARG A 339 -5.42 -1.90 -10.49
CA ARG A 339 -5.55 -0.55 -11.05
C ARG A 339 -5.37 0.51 -9.98
N GLN A 340 -6.04 0.38 -8.84
CA GLN A 340 -5.89 1.29 -7.70
C GLN A 340 -4.48 1.28 -7.09
N LEU A 341 -3.74 0.17 -7.26
CA LEU A 341 -2.33 0.06 -6.89
C LEU A 341 -1.35 0.57 -7.96
N GLY A 342 -1.84 0.96 -9.14
CA GLY A 342 -1.01 1.38 -10.28
C GLY A 342 -0.27 0.22 -10.95
N LEU A 343 -0.81 -1.00 -10.88
CA LEU A 343 -0.19 -2.23 -11.39
C LEU A 343 -0.96 -2.86 -12.56
N GLU A 344 -2.15 -2.36 -12.92
CA GLU A 344 -2.97 -2.95 -13.97
C GLU A 344 -2.24 -3.04 -15.32
N ASP A 345 -1.68 -1.93 -15.83
CA ASP A 345 -0.99 -1.91 -17.13
C ASP A 345 0.20 -2.89 -17.18
N LEU A 346 0.92 -3.02 -16.07
CA LEU A 346 2.03 -3.98 -15.94
C LEU A 346 1.52 -5.42 -16.06
N PHE A 347 0.39 -5.73 -15.43
CA PHE A 347 -0.20 -7.06 -15.45
C PHE A 347 -0.86 -7.37 -16.79
N ILE A 348 -1.51 -6.39 -17.43
CA ILE A 348 -2.02 -6.50 -18.80
C ILE A 348 -0.86 -6.86 -19.74
N SER A 349 0.21 -6.06 -19.73
CA SER A 349 1.36 -6.28 -20.60
C SER A 349 1.99 -7.66 -20.41
N GLU A 350 2.04 -8.18 -19.18
CA GLU A 350 2.57 -9.52 -18.94
C GLU A 350 1.62 -10.63 -19.39
N SER A 351 0.32 -10.43 -19.21
CA SER A 351 -0.72 -11.36 -19.65
C SER A 351 -0.75 -11.48 -21.19
N GLU A 352 -0.73 -10.36 -21.91
CA GLU A 352 -0.81 -10.29 -23.39
C GLU A 352 0.37 -10.97 -24.09
N LYS A 353 1.53 -11.07 -23.43
CA LYS A 353 2.70 -11.79 -23.98
C LYS A 353 2.44 -13.30 -24.12
N ASN A 354 1.52 -13.84 -23.33
CA ASN A 354 1.39 -15.27 -23.11
C ASN A 354 0.00 -15.82 -23.44
N PHE A 355 -1.04 -14.98 -23.37
CA PHE A 355 -2.42 -15.40 -23.50
C PHE A 355 -3.23 -14.42 -24.36
N ASP A 356 -4.23 -14.96 -25.04
CA ASP A 356 -5.32 -14.17 -25.60
C ASP A 356 -6.27 -13.75 -24.47
N LEU A 357 -6.43 -12.44 -24.25
CA LEU A 357 -7.24 -11.89 -23.16
C LEU A 357 -8.74 -12.05 -23.39
N ASP A 358 -9.16 -12.11 -24.67
CA ASP A 358 -10.56 -12.24 -25.03
C ASP A 358 -10.98 -13.72 -25.12
N ALA A 359 -10.01 -14.64 -25.14
CA ALA A 359 -10.26 -16.08 -25.09
C ALA A 359 -10.86 -16.49 -23.73
N GLY A 360 -12.12 -16.91 -23.77
CA GLY A 360 -12.82 -17.49 -22.63
C GLY A 360 -12.45 -18.94 -22.34
N MET A 361 -13.28 -19.60 -21.55
CA MET A 361 -13.22 -21.04 -21.28
C MET A 361 -14.05 -21.81 -22.31
N LEU A 362 -13.43 -22.78 -22.97
CA LEU A 362 -14.15 -23.69 -23.87
C LEU A 362 -14.48 -25.00 -23.18
N VAL A 363 -15.65 -25.57 -23.50
CA VAL A 363 -16.00 -26.96 -23.20
C VAL A 363 -16.13 -27.69 -24.51
N VAL A 364 -15.31 -28.71 -24.70
CA VAL A 364 -15.24 -29.50 -25.94
C VAL A 364 -15.34 -30.98 -25.63
N GLU A 365 -15.76 -31.77 -26.63
CA GLU A 365 -15.82 -33.23 -26.51
C GLU A 365 -14.42 -33.86 -26.41
N LYS A 366 -13.47 -33.30 -27.17
CA LYS A 366 -12.05 -33.67 -27.31
C LYS A 366 -11.23 -32.43 -27.64
N LEU A 367 -9.95 -32.40 -27.28
CA LEU A 367 -9.09 -31.24 -27.51
C LEU A 367 -8.92 -30.96 -29.01
N TYR A 368 -8.56 -31.98 -29.78
CA TYR A 368 -8.44 -31.94 -31.24
C TYR A 368 -9.64 -32.66 -31.88
N GLN A 369 -10.13 -32.14 -33.01
CA GLN A 369 -11.28 -32.65 -33.79
C GLN A 369 -12.64 -32.83 -33.05
N GLY A 370 -12.70 -32.57 -31.75
CA GLY A 370 -13.93 -32.59 -30.96
C GLY A 370 -14.87 -31.42 -31.24
N LYS A 371 -16.16 -31.63 -30.98
CA LYS A 371 -17.18 -30.58 -31.06
C LYS A 371 -17.08 -29.63 -29.86
N THR A 372 -17.33 -28.34 -30.10
CA THR A 372 -17.54 -27.38 -29.01
C THR A 372 -18.94 -27.56 -28.45
N ILE A 373 -19.02 -27.78 -27.14
CA ILE A 373 -20.25 -28.00 -26.38
C ILE A 373 -20.76 -26.67 -25.82
N ALA A 374 -19.86 -25.86 -25.27
CA ALA A 374 -20.18 -24.56 -24.68
C ALA A 374 -18.93 -23.66 -24.63
N ALA A 375 -19.16 -22.35 -24.52
CA ALA A 375 -18.15 -21.35 -24.18
C ALA A 375 -18.65 -20.55 -22.97
N TYR A 376 -17.75 -20.24 -22.03
CA TYR A 376 -18.04 -19.51 -20.80
C TYR A 376 -16.98 -18.43 -20.60
N GLN A 377 -17.34 -17.35 -19.89
CA GLN A 377 -16.41 -16.24 -19.61
C GLN A 377 -15.75 -15.65 -20.87
N GLU A 378 -16.39 -15.79 -22.05
CA GLU A 378 -16.06 -14.96 -23.21
C GLU A 378 -16.40 -13.52 -22.83
N SER A 379 -15.41 -12.63 -22.96
CA SER A 379 -15.63 -11.23 -22.65
C SER A 379 -16.21 -10.58 -23.88
N ASP A 380 -17.46 -10.10 -23.80
CA ASP A 380 -17.91 -9.02 -24.68
C ASP A 380 -17.26 -7.73 -24.13
N PRO A 381 -16.25 -7.15 -24.82
CA PRO A 381 -15.54 -6.00 -24.30
C PRO A 381 -16.43 -4.76 -24.18
N GLU A 382 -17.46 -4.64 -25.02
CA GLU A 382 -18.41 -3.53 -24.98
C GLU A 382 -19.36 -3.64 -23.79
N GLU A 383 -19.81 -4.86 -23.46
CA GLU A 383 -20.63 -5.12 -22.27
C GLU A 383 -19.84 -4.90 -20.98
N VAL A 384 -18.61 -5.45 -20.89
CA VAL A 384 -17.75 -5.31 -19.70
C VAL A 384 -17.39 -3.85 -19.44
N ALA A 385 -17.09 -3.07 -20.49
CA ALA A 385 -16.73 -1.66 -20.38
C ALA A 385 -17.84 -0.76 -19.82
N GLN A 386 -19.10 -1.24 -19.76
CA GLN A 386 -20.20 -0.51 -19.13
C GLN A 386 -20.16 -0.56 -17.60
N VAL A 387 -19.54 -1.58 -17.01
CA VAL A 387 -19.61 -1.84 -15.56
C VAL A 387 -18.26 -1.75 -14.84
N THR A 388 -17.16 -1.74 -15.59
CA THR A 388 -15.79 -1.62 -15.06
C THR A 388 -14.82 -1.10 -16.13
N PRO A 389 -13.76 -0.36 -15.75
CA PRO A 389 -12.71 0.03 -16.69
C PRO A 389 -11.72 -1.11 -16.98
N SER A 390 -11.77 -2.20 -16.19
CA SER A 390 -10.78 -3.27 -16.20
C SER A 390 -11.19 -4.44 -17.08
N LYS A 391 -10.20 -5.29 -17.42
CA LYS A 391 -10.40 -6.53 -18.18
C LYS A 391 -9.97 -7.74 -17.37
N ARG A 392 -10.51 -8.91 -17.67
CA ARG A 392 -10.01 -10.17 -17.09
C ARG A 392 -8.60 -10.44 -17.60
N LEU A 393 -7.72 -10.96 -16.74
CA LEU A 393 -6.33 -11.27 -17.11
C LEU A 393 -6.01 -12.74 -16.88
N TRP A 394 -5.08 -13.26 -17.68
CA TRP A 394 -4.56 -14.60 -17.55
C TRP A 394 -3.07 -14.55 -17.17
N LEU A 395 -2.76 -14.77 -15.88
CA LEU A 395 -1.37 -14.87 -15.41
C LEU A 395 -1.23 -16.03 -14.46
N THR A 396 -0.36 -16.98 -14.78
CA THR A 396 -0.10 -18.12 -13.90
C THR A 396 0.64 -17.68 -12.63
N GLN A 397 0.57 -18.50 -11.59
CA GLN A 397 1.12 -18.18 -10.27
C GLN A 397 2.63 -17.96 -10.24
N ASP A 398 3.36 -18.66 -11.09
CA ASP A 398 4.80 -18.45 -11.32
C ASP A 398 5.10 -17.14 -12.09
N MET A 399 4.13 -16.58 -12.83
CA MET A 399 4.26 -15.27 -13.47
C MET A 399 3.96 -14.12 -12.49
N PHE A 400 2.82 -14.16 -11.79
CA PHE A 400 2.40 -13.00 -10.98
C PHE A 400 3.11 -12.89 -9.62
N GLU A 401 3.51 -14.00 -8.97
CA GLU A 401 4.14 -13.91 -7.65
C GLU A 401 5.47 -13.12 -7.69
N PRO A 402 6.36 -13.34 -8.67
CA PRO A 402 7.55 -12.50 -8.85
C PRO A 402 7.23 -11.02 -9.11
N LEU A 403 6.20 -10.73 -9.93
CA LEU A 403 5.77 -9.36 -10.21
C LEU A 403 5.30 -8.65 -8.93
N LEU A 404 4.43 -9.31 -8.16
CA LEU A 404 3.94 -8.78 -6.89
C LEU A 404 5.07 -8.58 -5.89
N ARG A 405 6.00 -9.54 -5.79
CA ARG A 405 7.17 -9.42 -4.90
C ARG A 405 8.05 -8.23 -5.25
N LYS A 406 8.39 -8.06 -6.52
CA LYS A 406 9.21 -6.95 -7.00
C LYS A 406 8.57 -5.61 -6.62
N ASN A 407 7.25 -5.51 -6.75
CA ASN A 407 6.51 -4.30 -6.43
C ASN A 407 6.29 -4.14 -4.91
N ALA A 408 6.04 -5.20 -4.13
CA ALA A 408 5.82 -5.10 -2.68
C ALA A 408 6.95 -4.40 -1.93
N ALA A 409 8.20 -4.59 -2.36
CA ALA A 409 9.35 -3.89 -1.82
C ALA A 409 9.28 -2.36 -2.03
N THR A 410 8.72 -1.89 -3.15
CA THR A 410 8.58 -0.45 -3.43
C THR A 410 7.54 0.23 -2.52
N PHE A 411 6.69 -0.56 -1.87
CA PHE A 411 5.74 -0.10 -0.86
C PHE A 411 6.25 -0.27 0.58
N GLY A 412 7.45 -0.84 0.79
CA GLY A 412 8.07 -0.99 2.12
C GLY A 412 7.69 -2.27 2.88
N ALA A 413 7.04 -3.23 2.21
CA ALA A 413 6.77 -4.54 2.78
C ALA A 413 8.03 -5.43 2.81
N GLN A 414 8.27 -6.13 3.92
CA GLN A 414 9.37 -7.10 4.04
C GLN A 414 8.86 -8.53 3.85
N GLN A 415 9.50 -9.29 2.97
CA GLN A 415 9.19 -10.71 2.74
C GLN A 415 10.41 -11.57 3.07
N LYS A 416 10.25 -12.54 3.97
CA LYS A 416 11.31 -13.47 4.38
C LYS A 416 10.94 -14.90 3.96
N PHE A 417 11.72 -15.45 3.04
CA PHE A 417 11.60 -16.82 2.55
C PHE A 417 12.49 -17.77 3.37
N GLY A 418 12.19 -19.06 3.32
CA GLY A 418 12.84 -20.07 4.16
C GLY A 418 12.64 -19.82 5.65
N GLN A 419 11.49 -19.25 6.04
CA GLN A 419 11.14 -18.94 7.42
C GLN A 419 9.78 -19.56 7.76
N VAL A 420 9.74 -20.39 8.79
CA VAL A 420 8.52 -21.05 9.26
C VAL A 420 8.05 -20.37 10.54
N VAL A 421 6.79 -19.94 10.58
CA VAL A 421 6.13 -19.60 11.85
C VAL A 421 5.81 -20.91 12.58
N GLU A 422 6.45 -21.16 13.70
CA GLU A 422 6.27 -22.40 14.48
C GLU A 422 5.21 -22.24 15.56
N TRP A 423 5.12 -21.03 16.10
CA TRP A 423 4.19 -20.69 17.18
C TRP A 423 3.86 -19.21 17.13
N TYR A 424 2.70 -18.85 17.62
CA TYR A 424 2.38 -17.48 18.01
C TYR A 424 1.52 -17.50 19.25
N GLU A 425 1.44 -16.39 19.99
CA GLU A 425 0.53 -16.24 21.11
C GLU A 425 -0.01 -14.82 21.16
N GLU A 426 -1.32 -14.68 21.35
CA GLU A 426 -1.92 -13.39 21.64
C GLU A 426 -1.55 -12.94 23.06
N VAL A 427 -1.20 -11.66 23.19
CA VAL A 427 -0.90 -11.00 24.46
C VAL A 427 -1.69 -9.71 24.54
N ASP A 428 -1.78 -9.09 25.72
CA ASP A 428 -2.64 -7.91 25.92
C ASP A 428 -2.40 -6.79 24.90
N ASP A 429 -1.14 -6.54 24.53
CA ASP A 429 -0.75 -5.45 23.65
C ASP A 429 -0.35 -5.86 22.23
N GLY A 430 -0.67 -7.10 21.81
CA GLY A 430 -0.44 -7.59 20.45
C GLY A 430 -0.31 -9.10 20.31
N VAL A 431 0.61 -9.56 19.47
CA VAL A 431 0.91 -10.96 19.18
C VAL A 431 2.42 -11.19 19.25
N ILE A 432 2.83 -12.25 19.93
CA ILE A 432 4.19 -12.77 19.90
C ILE A 432 4.26 -13.85 18.81
N VAL A 433 5.24 -13.80 17.92
CA VAL A 433 5.43 -14.78 16.84
C VAL A 433 6.82 -15.39 16.92
N ILE A 434 6.91 -16.71 16.87
CA ILE A 434 8.16 -17.48 16.88
C ILE A 434 8.39 -18.03 15.48
N VAL A 435 9.53 -17.67 14.91
CA VAL A 435 9.89 -17.97 13.53
C VAL A 435 11.22 -18.70 13.51
N ARG A 436 11.28 -19.84 12.82
CA ARG A 436 12.52 -20.58 12.58
C ARG A 436 12.96 -20.43 11.13
N ASP A 437 14.23 -20.12 10.96
CA ASP A 437 14.92 -20.17 9.68
C ASP A 437 15.16 -21.63 9.27
N THR A 438 14.68 -22.03 8.10
CA THR A 438 14.75 -23.42 7.63
C THR A 438 16.15 -23.84 7.22
N HIS A 439 17.06 -22.91 6.98
CA HIS A 439 18.45 -23.20 6.60
C HIS A 439 19.36 -23.21 7.82
N THR A 440 19.36 -22.13 8.60
CA THR A 440 20.24 -21.97 9.77
C THR A 440 19.71 -22.64 11.04
N GLN A 441 18.44 -23.05 11.05
CA GLN A 441 17.69 -23.52 12.22
C GLN A 441 17.59 -22.50 13.36
N MET A 442 18.02 -21.24 13.13
CA MET A 442 17.90 -20.18 14.13
C MET A 442 16.44 -19.82 14.36
N VAL A 443 16.06 -19.71 15.64
CA VAL A 443 14.73 -19.27 16.06
C VAL A 443 14.79 -17.80 16.46
N LYS A 444 13.86 -17.00 15.95
CA LYS A 444 13.67 -15.59 16.27
C LYS A 444 12.28 -15.34 16.80
N LYS A 445 12.18 -14.41 17.75
CA LYS A 445 10.92 -13.93 18.32
C LYS A 445 10.61 -12.54 17.78
N TYR A 446 9.37 -12.37 17.33
CA TYR A 446 8.81 -11.10 16.86
C TYR A 446 7.65 -10.69 17.77
N LYS A 447 7.44 -9.39 17.92
CA LYS A 447 6.25 -8.80 18.56
C LYS A 447 5.58 -7.87 17.55
N THR A 448 4.29 -8.04 17.34
CA THR A 448 3.48 -7.26 16.40
C THR A 448 2.14 -6.89 17.06
N LYS A 449 1.41 -5.91 16.51
CA LYS A 449 0.04 -5.60 16.97
C LYS A 449 -0.97 -6.63 16.47
N TYR A 450 -0.82 -7.06 15.23
CA TYR A 450 -1.74 -7.98 14.55
C TYR A 450 -0.95 -9.03 13.78
N LEU A 451 -1.56 -10.21 13.62
CA LEU A 451 -1.04 -11.30 12.79
C LEU A 451 -2.08 -11.64 11.71
N ILE A 452 -1.62 -11.74 10.47
CA ILE A 452 -2.41 -12.24 9.35
C ILE A 452 -1.86 -13.61 8.94
N ALA A 453 -2.73 -14.60 8.92
CA ALA A 453 -2.44 -15.96 8.48
C ALA A 453 -3.04 -16.21 7.09
N ALA A 454 -2.16 -16.19 6.08
CA ALA A 454 -2.43 -16.67 4.73
C ALA A 454 -1.73 -18.02 4.48
N ASP A 455 -1.75 -18.91 5.48
CA ASP A 455 -0.99 -20.17 5.53
C ASP A 455 -1.67 -21.36 4.82
N GLY A 456 -2.71 -21.07 4.04
CA GLY A 456 -3.36 -21.98 3.11
C GLY A 456 -4.30 -23.01 3.74
N ASN A 457 -4.84 -23.91 2.92
CA ASN A 457 -5.88 -24.87 3.34
C ASN A 457 -5.51 -25.78 4.52
N ARG A 458 -4.22 -25.99 4.79
CA ARG A 458 -3.77 -26.74 5.97
C ARG A 458 -3.42 -25.81 7.14
N SER A 459 -4.03 -24.64 7.19
CA SER A 459 -3.74 -23.57 8.15
C SER A 459 -3.55 -24.09 9.58
N ALA A 460 -2.34 -23.87 10.11
CA ALA A 460 -2.03 -24.18 11.49
C ALA A 460 -2.71 -23.17 12.42
N THR A 461 -2.77 -21.91 12.00
CA THR A 461 -3.45 -20.82 12.70
C THR A 461 -4.93 -21.12 12.91
N ARG A 462 -5.66 -21.48 11.85
CA ARG A 462 -7.09 -21.84 11.95
C ARG A 462 -7.34 -22.93 12.98
N ARG A 463 -6.53 -24.00 12.95
CA ARG A 463 -6.63 -25.10 13.92
C ARG A 463 -6.30 -24.65 15.34
N LYS A 464 -5.28 -23.81 15.52
CA LYS A 464 -4.90 -23.26 16.84
C LYS A 464 -6.02 -22.41 17.45
N GLU A 465 -6.66 -21.57 16.63
CA GLU A 465 -7.80 -20.73 17.05
C GLU A 465 -9.12 -21.52 17.21
N ASN A 466 -9.11 -22.84 16.93
CA ASN A 466 -10.27 -23.71 16.95
C ASN A 466 -11.43 -23.23 16.04
N ILE A 467 -11.07 -22.59 14.92
CA ILE A 467 -12.00 -22.12 13.88
C ILE A 467 -12.44 -23.32 13.02
N GLN A 468 -13.74 -23.58 12.97
CA GLN A 468 -14.29 -24.75 12.29
C GLN A 468 -14.47 -24.47 10.80
N TRP A 469 -14.59 -25.55 10.03
CA TRP A 469 -14.98 -25.48 8.63
C TRP A 469 -16.37 -26.05 8.44
N HIS A 470 -17.11 -25.44 7.53
CA HIS A 470 -18.42 -25.89 7.08
C HIS A 470 -18.45 -25.95 5.56
N GLY A 471 -19.39 -26.71 5.01
CA GLY A 471 -19.59 -26.81 3.56
C GLY A 471 -19.70 -28.27 3.09
N PRO A 472 -19.86 -28.47 1.77
CA PRO A 472 -20.02 -29.79 1.17
C PRO A 472 -18.87 -30.77 1.44
N GLY A 473 -17.69 -30.27 1.78
CA GLY A 473 -16.56 -31.10 2.15
C GLY A 473 -15.71 -31.51 0.95
N ASN A 474 -15.14 -32.72 1.03
CA ASN A 474 -14.36 -33.30 -0.07
C ASN A 474 -15.30 -33.83 -1.14
N LEU A 475 -15.10 -33.40 -2.38
CA LEU A 475 -16.01 -33.66 -3.49
C LEU A 475 -15.48 -34.71 -4.47
N ALA A 476 -14.19 -34.60 -4.82
CA ALA A 476 -13.54 -35.54 -5.73
C ALA A 476 -12.01 -35.50 -5.54
N ASN A 477 -11.35 -36.61 -5.83
CA ASN A 477 -9.90 -36.66 -5.97
C ASN A 477 -9.55 -36.60 -7.45
N SER A 478 -8.74 -35.61 -7.83
CA SER A 478 -8.31 -35.35 -9.20
C SER A 478 -6.79 -35.41 -9.29
N ILE A 479 -6.30 -35.53 -10.52
CA ILE A 479 -4.88 -35.39 -10.82
C ILE A 479 -4.62 -34.22 -11.76
N SER A 480 -3.40 -33.72 -11.71
CA SER A 480 -2.83 -32.81 -12.70
C SER A 480 -1.57 -33.44 -13.26
N ILE A 481 -1.53 -33.64 -14.57
CA ILE A 481 -0.39 -34.16 -15.30
C ILE A 481 0.28 -32.97 -15.98
N ASN A 482 1.44 -32.53 -15.48
CA ASN A 482 2.27 -31.56 -16.19
C ASN A 482 3.01 -32.28 -17.31
N PHE A 483 3.01 -31.72 -18.50
CA PHE A 483 3.57 -32.37 -19.68
C PHE A 483 4.24 -31.38 -20.64
N LYS A 484 5.13 -31.91 -21.48
CA LYS A 484 5.60 -31.26 -22.70
C LYS A 484 5.03 -31.97 -23.92
N ALA A 485 4.60 -31.23 -24.93
CA ALA A 485 4.13 -31.75 -26.22
C ALA A 485 3.95 -30.61 -27.22
N ASP A 486 4.34 -30.76 -28.49
CA ASP A 486 4.11 -29.74 -29.52
C ASP A 486 2.69 -29.86 -30.10
N LEU A 487 1.75 -29.11 -29.52
CA LEU A 487 0.33 -29.14 -29.90
C LEU A 487 -0.03 -28.08 -30.96
N VAL A 488 0.92 -27.21 -31.33
CA VAL A 488 0.69 -26.11 -32.29
C VAL A 488 0.14 -26.59 -33.63
N PRO A 489 0.67 -27.68 -34.25
CA PRO A 489 0.15 -28.17 -35.53
C PRO A 489 -1.32 -28.59 -35.50
N TYR A 490 -1.82 -28.99 -34.32
CA TYR A 490 -3.17 -29.50 -34.13
C TYR A 490 -4.16 -28.39 -33.75
N LEU A 491 -3.73 -27.44 -32.91
CA LEU A 491 -4.62 -26.44 -32.30
C LEU A 491 -4.59 -25.07 -32.99
N GLY A 492 -3.54 -24.74 -33.74
CA GLY A 492 -3.37 -23.44 -34.37
C GLY A 492 -3.48 -22.30 -33.35
N THR A 493 -4.31 -21.30 -33.64
CA THR A 493 -4.54 -20.15 -32.73
C THR A 493 -5.25 -20.53 -31.43
N ARG A 494 -5.86 -21.71 -31.32
CA ARG A 494 -6.46 -22.17 -30.05
C ARG A 494 -5.43 -22.60 -29.01
N ALA A 495 -4.15 -22.73 -29.39
CA ALA A 495 -3.08 -23.13 -28.49
C ALA A 495 -2.82 -22.12 -27.35
N VAL A 496 -3.35 -20.90 -27.44
CA VAL A 496 -3.20 -19.83 -26.43
C VAL A 496 -4.48 -19.58 -25.61
N HIS A 497 -5.51 -20.43 -25.73
CA HIS A 497 -6.72 -20.31 -24.91
C HIS A 497 -6.43 -20.59 -23.43
N GLY A 498 -7.06 -19.83 -22.53
CA GLY A 498 -6.78 -19.87 -21.10
C GLY A 498 -7.02 -21.23 -20.43
N VAL A 499 -8.18 -21.86 -20.68
CA VAL A 499 -8.52 -23.23 -20.23
C VAL A 499 -9.51 -23.87 -21.20
N THR A 500 -9.26 -25.12 -21.60
CA THR A 500 -10.18 -25.94 -22.41
C THR A 500 -10.61 -27.18 -21.64
N TYR A 501 -11.89 -27.27 -21.25
CA TYR A 501 -12.46 -28.43 -20.58
C TYR A 501 -12.81 -29.53 -21.58
N ILE A 502 -12.49 -30.77 -21.21
CA ILE A 502 -12.82 -31.96 -22.00
C ILE A 502 -13.93 -32.73 -21.29
N MET A 503 -14.95 -33.09 -22.06
CA MET A 503 -16.15 -33.72 -21.53
C MET A 503 -16.74 -34.70 -22.54
N ASN A 504 -16.73 -35.98 -22.17
CA ASN A 504 -17.43 -37.04 -22.88
C ASN A 504 -17.82 -38.17 -21.90
N ALA A 505 -18.40 -39.25 -22.40
CA ALA A 505 -18.87 -40.36 -21.56
C ALA A 505 -17.76 -40.97 -20.68
N ASP A 506 -16.53 -41.01 -21.21
CA ASP A 506 -15.39 -41.72 -20.64
C ASP A 506 -14.39 -40.79 -19.93
N PHE A 507 -14.49 -39.47 -20.12
CA PHE A 507 -13.52 -38.51 -19.61
C PHE A 507 -14.15 -37.19 -19.13
N THR A 508 -13.64 -36.68 -18.02
CA THR A 508 -13.93 -35.31 -17.54
C THR A 508 -12.65 -34.69 -16.98
N GLY A 509 -12.27 -33.54 -17.53
CA GLY A 509 -11.02 -32.88 -17.20
C GLY A 509 -10.85 -31.57 -17.95
N GLY A 510 -9.61 -31.12 -18.09
CA GLY A 510 -9.32 -29.94 -18.89
C GLY A 510 -7.83 -29.68 -19.08
N PHE A 511 -7.50 -29.01 -20.17
CA PHE A 511 -6.17 -28.56 -20.51
C PHE A 511 -6.00 -27.09 -20.14
N ARG A 512 -4.87 -26.77 -19.53
CA ARG A 512 -4.26 -25.45 -19.62
C ARG A 512 -2.93 -25.60 -20.32
N LEU A 513 -2.77 -24.89 -21.43
CA LEU A 513 -1.56 -24.94 -22.23
C LEU A 513 -0.66 -23.77 -21.87
N ASP A 514 0.65 -24.00 -21.96
CA ASP A 514 1.66 -22.95 -21.86
C ASP A 514 1.61 -22.05 -23.10
N ALA A 515 2.14 -20.84 -22.96
CA ALA A 515 2.28 -19.91 -24.07
C ALA A 515 3.02 -20.57 -25.25
N GLY A 516 2.34 -20.65 -26.39
CA GLY A 516 2.88 -21.30 -27.59
C GLY A 516 2.59 -22.80 -27.71
N GLY A 517 1.77 -23.39 -26.84
CA GLY A 517 1.18 -24.72 -27.04
C GLY A 517 2.18 -25.88 -27.04
N LYS A 518 3.36 -25.72 -26.43
CA LYS A 518 4.44 -26.73 -26.38
C LYS A 518 4.49 -27.54 -25.08
N GLY A 519 3.49 -27.38 -24.24
CA GLY A 519 3.38 -27.99 -22.94
C GLY A 519 2.18 -27.44 -22.18
N GLY A 520 2.04 -27.87 -20.94
CA GLY A 520 1.02 -27.37 -20.04
C GLY A 520 0.68 -28.40 -18.98
N PHE A 521 -0.55 -28.34 -18.48
CA PHE A 521 -1.05 -29.38 -17.58
C PHE A 521 -2.47 -29.84 -17.93
N LEU A 522 -2.66 -31.15 -17.84
CA LEU A 522 -3.93 -31.84 -18.01
C LEU A 522 -4.53 -32.15 -16.63
N ILE A 523 -5.67 -31.55 -16.34
CA ILE A 523 -6.50 -31.90 -15.19
C ILE A 523 -7.35 -33.11 -15.57
N VAL A 524 -7.36 -34.14 -14.72
CA VAL A 524 -8.24 -35.30 -14.86
C VAL A 524 -9.04 -35.49 -13.58
N SER A 525 -10.37 -35.40 -13.70
CA SER A 525 -11.31 -35.65 -12.61
C SER A 525 -12.05 -36.97 -12.77
N LYS A 526 -12.19 -37.44 -14.02
CA LYS A 526 -12.74 -38.74 -14.36
C LYS A 526 -12.04 -39.27 -15.60
N ALA A 527 -11.66 -40.54 -15.58
CA ALA A 527 -11.24 -41.30 -16.75
C ALA A 527 -11.88 -42.69 -16.73
N LYS A 528 -11.91 -43.38 -17.87
CA LYS A 528 -12.43 -44.73 -17.99
C LYS A 528 -11.73 -45.70 -17.03
N GLY A 529 -12.51 -46.44 -16.24
CA GLY A 529 -12.00 -47.34 -15.20
C GLY A 529 -11.50 -46.62 -13.93
N ARG A 530 -11.65 -45.29 -13.86
CA ARG A 530 -11.28 -44.42 -12.73
C ARG A 530 -12.41 -43.43 -12.44
N GLU A 531 -13.64 -43.93 -12.33
CA GLU A 531 -14.86 -43.12 -12.18
C GLU A 531 -15.01 -42.53 -10.77
N THR A 532 -14.38 -43.13 -9.76
CA THR A 532 -14.47 -42.72 -8.35
C THR A 532 -13.32 -41.82 -7.91
N GLY A 533 -12.49 -41.35 -8.84
CA GLY A 533 -11.31 -40.50 -8.58
C GLY A 533 -9.99 -41.27 -8.51
N PHE A 534 -8.95 -40.57 -8.07
CA PHE A 534 -7.56 -41.04 -8.11
C PHE A 534 -6.92 -41.08 -6.73
N GLU A 535 -6.41 -42.25 -6.34
CA GLU A 535 -5.60 -42.40 -5.13
C GLU A 535 -4.16 -41.92 -5.38
N PRO A 536 -3.45 -41.41 -4.35
CA PRO A 536 -2.05 -41.03 -4.48
C PRO A 536 -1.19 -42.14 -5.08
N ASP A 537 -0.29 -41.77 -5.99
CA ASP A 537 0.66 -42.63 -6.69
C ASP A 537 0.01 -43.78 -7.49
N SER A 538 -1.30 -43.70 -7.77
CA SER A 538 -2.04 -44.76 -8.45
C SER A 538 -1.99 -44.71 -9.98
N VAL A 539 -1.36 -43.71 -10.58
CA VAL A 539 -1.28 -43.50 -12.03
C VAL A 539 0.17 -43.55 -12.50
N SER A 540 0.45 -44.45 -13.44
CA SER A 540 1.71 -44.57 -14.16
C SER A 540 1.82 -43.58 -15.33
N GLU A 541 3.05 -43.30 -15.80
CA GLU A 541 3.25 -42.48 -17.00
C GLU A 541 2.57 -43.05 -18.25
N LYS A 542 2.47 -44.39 -18.34
CA LYS A 542 1.75 -45.06 -19.42
C LYS A 542 0.25 -44.74 -19.37
N GLU A 543 -0.38 -44.86 -18.20
CA GLU A 543 -1.79 -44.48 -18.02
C GLU A 543 -2.01 -42.98 -18.29
N ALA A 544 -1.07 -42.11 -17.89
CA ALA A 544 -1.14 -40.69 -18.19
C ALA A 544 -1.10 -40.39 -19.71
N ARG A 545 -0.27 -41.12 -20.47
CA ARG A 545 -0.25 -41.07 -21.95
C ARG A 545 -1.58 -41.51 -22.54
N GLU A 546 -2.09 -42.66 -22.11
CA GLU A 546 -3.39 -43.19 -22.57
C GLU A 546 -4.54 -42.20 -22.27
N MET A 547 -4.53 -41.54 -21.11
CA MET A 547 -5.50 -40.49 -20.78
C MET A 547 -5.35 -39.26 -21.68
N PHE A 548 -4.12 -38.81 -21.94
CA PHE A 548 -3.84 -37.70 -22.85
C PHE A 548 -4.42 -38.00 -24.24
N GLU A 549 -4.05 -39.12 -24.86
CA GLU A 549 -4.52 -39.51 -26.19
C GLU A 549 -6.05 -39.63 -26.22
N ALA A 550 -6.64 -40.24 -25.20
CA ALA A 550 -8.08 -40.42 -25.10
C ALA A 550 -8.84 -39.09 -25.00
N CYS A 551 -8.30 -38.08 -24.33
CA CYS A 551 -8.97 -36.78 -24.18
C CYS A 551 -8.59 -35.77 -25.27
N SER A 552 -7.42 -35.95 -25.92
CA SER A 552 -6.92 -35.03 -26.93
C SER A 552 -7.24 -35.45 -28.37
N GLU A 553 -7.34 -36.75 -28.67
CA GLU A 553 -7.27 -37.32 -30.04
C GLU A 553 -5.98 -36.98 -30.80
N ILE A 554 -4.90 -36.73 -30.06
CA ILE A 554 -3.56 -36.50 -30.60
C ILE A 554 -2.69 -37.68 -30.16
N ASP A 555 -1.93 -38.24 -31.11
CA ASP A 555 -0.96 -39.30 -30.86
C ASP A 555 0.20 -38.79 -29.99
N ALA A 556 0.47 -39.45 -28.86
CA ALA A 556 1.45 -39.00 -27.89
C ALA A 556 2.89 -39.09 -28.41
N GLU A 557 3.19 -40.00 -29.35
CA GLU A 557 4.52 -40.09 -29.97
C GLU A 557 4.72 -38.97 -31.00
N GLU A 558 3.71 -38.69 -31.84
CA GLU A 558 3.80 -37.65 -32.87
C GLU A 558 4.01 -36.25 -32.29
N CYS A 559 3.30 -35.90 -31.21
CA CYS A 559 3.46 -34.59 -30.57
C CYS A 559 4.63 -34.55 -29.56
N GLY A 560 5.37 -35.64 -29.38
CA GLY A 560 6.48 -35.72 -28.43
C GLY A 560 6.04 -35.55 -26.97
N PHE A 561 4.92 -36.16 -26.58
CA PHE A 561 4.38 -36.05 -25.22
C PHE A 561 5.36 -36.63 -24.20
N GLU A 562 5.66 -35.86 -23.16
CA GLU A 562 6.50 -36.26 -22.03
C GLU A 562 5.82 -35.84 -20.72
N VAL A 563 5.73 -36.75 -19.76
CA VAL A 563 5.19 -36.44 -18.43
C VAL A 563 6.31 -35.86 -17.57
N ASP A 564 6.14 -34.63 -17.09
CA ASP A 564 7.08 -34.01 -16.15
C ASP A 564 6.75 -34.42 -14.71
N VAL A 565 5.48 -34.30 -14.30
CA VAL A 565 5.03 -34.68 -12.96
C VAL A 565 3.52 -34.94 -12.92
N ILE A 566 3.12 -35.94 -12.13
CA ILE A 566 1.71 -36.21 -11.80
C ILE A 566 1.46 -35.76 -10.36
N SER A 567 0.55 -34.80 -10.18
CA SER A 567 0.17 -34.24 -8.88
C SER A 567 -1.24 -34.66 -8.50
N TYR A 568 -1.43 -35.10 -7.26
CA TYR A 568 -2.73 -35.51 -6.72
C TYR A 568 -3.31 -34.41 -5.83
N TRP A 569 -4.59 -34.11 -6.00
CA TRP A 569 -5.26 -33.08 -5.22
C TRP A 569 -6.74 -33.38 -5.06
N THR A 570 -7.30 -32.88 -3.96
CA THR A 570 -8.72 -33.05 -3.62
C THR A 570 -9.46 -31.77 -3.92
N VAL A 571 -10.51 -31.86 -4.73
CA VAL A 571 -11.51 -30.81 -4.91
C VAL A 571 -12.34 -30.75 -3.63
N ALA A 572 -12.40 -29.58 -3.01
CA ALA A 572 -13.15 -29.40 -1.77
C ALA A 572 -13.83 -28.04 -1.71
N ALA A 573 -14.89 -27.96 -0.92
CA ALA A 573 -15.63 -26.75 -0.61
C ALA A 573 -15.77 -26.60 0.92
N TYR A 574 -15.03 -25.65 1.48
CA TYR A 574 -15.03 -25.32 2.91
C TYR A 574 -15.04 -23.81 3.12
N ASN A 575 -15.90 -23.33 4.02
CA ASN A 575 -15.86 -21.99 4.57
C ASN A 575 -15.53 -22.06 6.06
N ALA A 576 -14.67 -21.18 6.55
CA ALA A 576 -14.50 -20.99 7.99
C ALA A 576 -15.75 -20.33 8.61
N ASP A 577 -16.10 -20.74 9.83
CA ASP A 577 -17.16 -20.10 10.61
C ASP A 577 -16.79 -18.68 11.04
N GLU A 578 -15.50 -18.47 11.32
CA GLU A 578 -14.93 -17.18 11.72
C GLU A 578 -13.62 -16.92 10.99
N TYR A 579 -13.37 -15.67 10.58
CA TYR A 579 -12.13 -15.24 9.93
C TYR A 579 -11.19 -14.52 10.90
N THR A 580 -11.61 -14.36 12.15
CA THR A 580 -10.90 -13.61 13.19
C THR A 580 -10.82 -14.44 14.47
N SER A 581 -9.70 -14.36 15.18
CA SER A 581 -9.55 -14.97 16.50
C SER A 581 -10.44 -14.32 17.55
N LYS A 582 -10.64 -15.01 18.68
CA LYS A 582 -11.46 -14.50 19.79
C LYS A 582 -10.94 -13.17 20.36
N GLY A 583 -9.63 -12.95 20.38
CA GLY A 583 -9.03 -11.71 20.86
C GLY A 583 -8.93 -10.60 19.80
N ALA A 584 -9.44 -10.84 18.59
CA ALA A 584 -9.45 -9.90 17.46
C ALA A 584 -8.06 -9.35 17.09
N LYS A 585 -7.01 -10.17 17.24
CA LYS A 585 -5.63 -9.82 16.89
C LYS A 585 -5.03 -10.69 15.80
N VAL A 586 -5.63 -11.85 15.53
CA VAL A 586 -5.21 -12.81 14.52
C VAL A 586 -6.32 -12.97 13.50
N PHE A 587 -5.98 -12.90 12.22
CA PHE A 587 -6.93 -12.97 11.10
C PHE A 587 -6.49 -14.04 10.10
N ILE A 588 -7.44 -14.80 9.55
CA ILE A 588 -7.21 -15.74 8.46
C ILE A 588 -7.76 -15.18 7.14
N MET A 589 -7.14 -15.50 6.01
CA MET A 589 -7.56 -15.06 4.67
C MET A 589 -7.20 -16.08 3.57
N GLY A 590 -7.84 -15.96 2.41
CA GLY A 590 -7.62 -16.86 1.28
C GLY A 590 -7.88 -18.32 1.66
N ASP A 591 -7.06 -19.23 1.15
CA ASP A 591 -7.17 -20.67 1.40
C ASP A 591 -7.20 -21.09 2.89
N ALA A 592 -6.70 -20.25 3.81
CA ALA A 592 -6.81 -20.52 5.25
C ALA A 592 -8.26 -20.36 5.75
N ALA A 593 -9.01 -19.44 5.15
CA ALA A 593 -10.37 -19.08 5.48
C ALA A 593 -11.39 -19.86 4.63
N HIS A 594 -11.16 -19.98 3.32
CA HIS A 594 -12.07 -20.64 2.39
C HIS A 594 -11.33 -21.49 1.38
N VAL A 595 -11.85 -22.69 1.11
CA VAL A 595 -11.38 -23.59 0.06
C VAL A 595 -12.55 -23.83 -0.88
N MET A 596 -12.32 -23.69 -2.18
CA MET A 596 -13.39 -23.87 -3.16
C MET A 596 -12.90 -24.64 -4.39
N PRO A 597 -13.83 -25.26 -5.14
CA PRO A 597 -13.51 -25.84 -6.44
C PRO A 597 -12.90 -24.79 -7.38
N PRO A 598 -12.04 -25.20 -8.34
CA PRO A 598 -11.43 -24.27 -9.28
C PRO A 598 -12.40 -23.72 -10.34
N SER A 599 -13.63 -24.24 -10.40
CA SER A 599 -14.67 -23.83 -11.35
C SER A 599 -15.04 -22.35 -11.18
N GLY A 600 -14.75 -21.56 -12.21
CA GLY A 600 -14.97 -20.10 -12.24
C GLY A 600 -13.80 -19.26 -11.72
N GLY A 601 -12.68 -19.88 -11.32
CA GLY A 601 -11.44 -19.14 -10.98
C GLY A 601 -11.52 -18.25 -9.74
N MET A 602 -12.50 -18.44 -8.85
CA MET A 602 -12.79 -17.49 -7.77
C MET A 602 -11.79 -17.52 -6.60
N GLY A 603 -11.19 -18.66 -6.25
CA GLY A 603 -10.43 -18.81 -4.99
C GLY A 603 -9.34 -17.77 -4.73
N GLY A 604 -8.41 -17.60 -5.68
CA GLY A 604 -7.34 -16.61 -5.56
C GLY A 604 -7.85 -15.16 -5.50
N ASN A 605 -8.89 -14.86 -6.29
CA ASN A 605 -9.53 -13.55 -6.36
C ASN A 605 -10.26 -13.21 -5.05
N THR A 606 -10.98 -14.16 -4.46
CA THR A 606 -11.62 -14.00 -3.15
C THR A 606 -10.56 -13.75 -2.06
N GLY A 607 -9.40 -14.42 -2.14
CA GLY A 607 -8.27 -14.14 -1.24
C GLY A 607 -7.69 -12.73 -1.40
N VAL A 608 -7.62 -12.20 -2.63
CA VAL A 608 -7.25 -10.79 -2.86
C VAL A 608 -8.29 -9.84 -2.26
N ALA A 609 -9.58 -10.14 -2.43
CA ALA A 609 -10.65 -9.33 -1.84
C ALA A 609 -10.61 -9.33 -0.30
N ASP A 610 -10.26 -10.45 0.34
CA ASP A 610 -10.04 -10.51 1.80
C ASP A 610 -8.92 -9.56 2.24
N ALA A 611 -7.79 -9.65 1.55
CA ALA A 611 -6.63 -8.80 1.79
C ALA A 611 -6.96 -7.33 1.62
N TYR A 612 -7.66 -6.97 0.54
CA TYR A 612 -8.04 -5.60 0.22
C TYR A 612 -8.96 -4.99 1.30
N ASN A 613 -9.95 -5.77 1.74
CA ASN A 613 -10.88 -5.36 2.78
C ASN A 613 -10.22 -5.15 4.14
N LEU A 614 -9.32 -6.06 4.55
CA LEU A 614 -8.66 -5.97 5.85
C LEU A 614 -7.61 -4.86 5.89
N ALA A 615 -6.92 -4.62 4.77
CA ALA A 615 -5.78 -3.74 4.69
C ALA A 615 -6.09 -2.29 5.10
N TRP A 616 -7.17 -1.71 4.57
CA TRP A 616 -7.53 -0.33 4.88
C TRP A 616 -8.00 -0.16 6.33
N LYS A 617 -8.73 -1.16 6.85
CA LYS A 617 -9.18 -1.19 8.23
C LYS A 617 -7.99 -1.19 9.18
N MET A 618 -6.99 -2.04 8.91
CA MET A 618 -5.74 -2.06 9.66
C MET A 618 -4.99 -0.74 9.56
N ALA A 619 -4.90 -0.13 8.38
CA ALA A 619 -4.23 1.16 8.20
C ALA A 619 -4.88 2.27 9.05
N TYR A 620 -6.21 2.33 9.09
CA TYR A 620 -6.94 3.31 9.90
C TYR A 620 -6.80 3.04 11.40
N VAL A 621 -6.88 1.78 11.83
CA VAL A 621 -6.71 1.42 13.25
C VAL A 621 -5.28 1.68 13.72
N LEU A 622 -4.26 1.27 12.97
CA LEU A 622 -2.86 1.46 13.33
C LEU A 622 -2.43 2.93 13.27
N SER A 623 -3.13 3.75 12.49
CA SER A 623 -2.95 5.21 12.46
C SER A 623 -3.82 5.97 13.48
N ASN A 624 -4.52 5.27 14.39
CA ASN A 624 -5.44 5.85 15.37
C ASN A 624 -6.59 6.68 14.76
N LYS A 625 -6.96 6.42 13.50
CA LYS A 625 -8.09 7.05 12.80
C LYS A 625 -9.40 6.29 12.99
N ALA A 626 -9.33 5.05 13.47
CA ALA A 626 -10.49 4.19 13.71
C ALA A 626 -10.33 3.39 15.01
N SER A 627 -11.46 2.94 15.55
CA SER A 627 -11.47 2.02 16.70
C SER A 627 -10.95 0.64 16.29
N PRO A 628 -10.23 -0.10 17.16
CA PRO A 628 -9.89 -1.50 16.91
C PRO A 628 -11.09 -2.39 16.57
N ASN A 629 -12.30 -2.02 17.01
CA ASN A 629 -13.53 -2.72 16.66
C ASN A 629 -13.83 -2.70 15.15
N LEU A 630 -13.33 -1.72 14.39
CA LEU A 630 -13.41 -1.72 12.92
C LEU A 630 -12.87 -3.02 12.32
N LEU A 631 -11.85 -3.64 12.93
CA LEU A 631 -11.29 -4.92 12.44
C LEU A 631 -12.27 -6.09 12.57
N LYS A 632 -13.25 -6.03 13.48
CA LYS A 632 -14.28 -7.08 13.61
C LYS A 632 -15.20 -7.13 12.38
N THR A 633 -15.38 -5.99 11.71
CA THR A 633 -16.19 -5.92 10.49
C THR A 633 -15.56 -6.71 9.33
N TYR A 634 -14.26 -7.06 9.39
CA TYR A 634 -13.64 -7.95 8.42
C TYR A 634 -14.36 -9.31 8.37
N ASN A 635 -14.64 -9.89 9.54
CA ASN A 635 -15.39 -11.14 9.61
C ASN A 635 -16.82 -10.98 9.08
N GLN A 636 -17.53 -9.95 9.56
CA GLN A 636 -18.92 -9.67 9.19
C GLN A 636 -19.11 -9.50 7.69
N GLU A 637 -18.12 -8.94 7.00
CA GLU A 637 -18.16 -8.69 5.56
C GLU A 637 -17.61 -9.87 4.74
N ARG A 638 -16.44 -10.40 5.12
CA ARG A 638 -15.69 -11.35 4.28
C ARG A 638 -16.07 -12.79 4.49
N GLN A 639 -16.54 -13.18 5.68
CA GLN A 639 -16.98 -14.56 5.91
C GLN A 639 -18.23 -14.91 5.07
N PRO A 640 -19.28 -14.06 5.00
CA PRO A 640 -20.41 -14.30 4.11
C PRO A 640 -20.06 -14.18 2.63
N ALA A 641 -19.23 -13.20 2.26
CA ALA A 641 -18.80 -13.03 0.87
C ALA A 641 -17.94 -14.21 0.37
N GLY A 642 -17.07 -14.77 1.22
CA GLY A 642 -16.35 -16.00 0.92
C GLY A 642 -17.29 -17.19 0.75
N GLY A 643 -18.32 -17.30 1.60
CA GLY A 643 -19.40 -18.28 1.47
C GLY A 643 -20.11 -18.18 0.11
N PHE A 644 -20.49 -16.98 -0.30
CA PHE A 644 -21.08 -16.72 -1.62
C PHE A 644 -20.18 -17.19 -2.77
N SER A 645 -18.87 -16.88 -2.73
CA SER A 645 -17.92 -17.37 -3.73
C SER A 645 -17.83 -18.90 -3.75
N ILE A 646 -17.80 -19.55 -2.57
CA ILE A 646 -17.78 -21.02 -2.47
C ILE A 646 -19.05 -21.62 -3.09
N HIS A 647 -20.22 -21.09 -2.76
CA HIS A 647 -21.50 -21.60 -3.29
C HIS A 647 -21.54 -21.47 -4.81
N GLN A 648 -21.13 -20.33 -5.35
CA GLN A 648 -21.09 -20.10 -6.79
C GLN A 648 -20.03 -20.96 -7.49
N ALA A 649 -18.88 -21.22 -6.87
CA ALA A 649 -17.86 -22.15 -7.37
C ALA A 649 -18.37 -23.60 -7.36
N PHE A 650 -19.07 -23.99 -6.29
CA PHE A 650 -19.68 -25.30 -6.15
C PHE A 650 -20.81 -25.54 -7.15
N SER A 651 -21.75 -24.60 -7.33
CA SER A 651 -22.78 -24.69 -8.35
C SER A 651 -22.19 -24.82 -9.75
N ARG A 652 -21.13 -24.07 -10.08
CA ARG A 652 -20.42 -24.21 -11.36
C ARG A 652 -19.76 -25.58 -11.51
N LEU A 653 -19.20 -26.16 -10.45
CA LEU A 653 -18.69 -27.53 -10.50
C LEU A 653 -19.82 -28.49 -10.82
N VAL A 654 -20.93 -28.40 -10.08
CA VAL A 654 -22.09 -29.29 -10.25
C VAL A 654 -22.67 -29.16 -11.66
N ASN A 655 -22.89 -27.94 -12.16
CA ASN A 655 -23.53 -27.71 -13.44
C ASN A 655 -22.59 -27.93 -14.63
N ARG A 656 -21.37 -27.37 -14.57
CA ARG A 656 -20.44 -27.33 -15.71
C ARG A 656 -19.56 -28.57 -15.80
N VAL A 657 -19.32 -29.29 -14.69
CA VAL A 657 -18.46 -30.48 -14.64
C VAL A 657 -19.24 -31.76 -14.34
N PHE A 658 -20.18 -31.74 -13.40
CA PHE A 658 -21.00 -32.92 -13.06
C PHE A 658 -22.36 -32.98 -13.78
N HIS A 659 -22.75 -31.92 -14.50
CA HIS A 659 -24.02 -31.78 -15.21
C HIS A 659 -25.26 -32.08 -14.36
N GLY A 660 -25.27 -31.57 -13.12
CA GLY A 660 -26.39 -31.73 -12.18
C GLY A 660 -26.58 -33.15 -11.66
N LYS A 661 -25.66 -34.08 -11.92
CA LYS A 661 -25.76 -35.46 -11.43
C LYS A 661 -25.33 -35.56 -9.97
N GLY A 662 -26.25 -36.00 -9.12
CA GLY A 662 -25.95 -36.52 -7.79
C GLY A 662 -25.67 -35.50 -6.69
N LEU A 663 -25.73 -34.19 -6.97
CA LEU A 663 -25.56 -33.13 -5.98
C LEU A 663 -26.56 -32.01 -6.25
N GLU A 664 -27.34 -31.63 -5.23
CA GLU A 664 -28.15 -30.42 -5.28
C GLU A 664 -27.25 -29.20 -5.08
N CYS A 665 -27.47 -28.15 -5.87
CA CYS A 665 -26.76 -26.88 -5.74
C CYS A 665 -27.70 -25.70 -5.96
N GLU A 666 -27.27 -24.52 -5.49
CA GLU A 666 -27.96 -23.27 -5.77
C GLU A 666 -27.91 -22.93 -7.27
N LYS A 667 -28.80 -22.01 -7.70
CA LYS A 667 -28.76 -21.47 -9.05
C LYS A 667 -27.42 -20.78 -9.31
N GLU A 668 -26.82 -21.12 -10.45
CA GLU A 668 -25.65 -20.44 -10.96
C GLU A 668 -26.02 -19.02 -11.40
N LEU A 669 -25.31 -18.03 -10.86
CA LEU A 669 -25.47 -16.62 -11.22
C LEU A 669 -24.54 -16.24 -12.38
N PRO A 670 -24.86 -15.18 -13.16
CA PRO A 670 -23.97 -14.65 -14.19
C PRO A 670 -22.58 -14.33 -13.64
N ASP A 671 -21.54 -14.48 -14.46
CA ASP A 671 -20.15 -14.27 -14.02
C ASP A 671 -19.91 -12.83 -13.54
N LEU A 672 -20.48 -11.82 -14.21
CA LEU A 672 -20.39 -10.40 -13.77
C LEU A 672 -20.98 -10.17 -12.37
N VAL A 673 -22.11 -10.82 -12.04
CA VAL A 673 -22.72 -10.74 -10.70
C VAL A 673 -21.78 -11.34 -9.65
N CYS A 674 -21.15 -12.47 -9.95
CA CYS A 674 -20.20 -13.10 -9.05
C CYS A 674 -18.91 -12.28 -8.86
N GLU A 675 -18.46 -11.59 -9.91
CA GLU A 675 -17.20 -10.85 -9.91
C GLU A 675 -17.34 -9.46 -9.28
N LEU A 676 -18.40 -8.73 -9.60
CA LEU A 676 -18.57 -7.30 -9.25
C LEU A 676 -19.79 -7.02 -8.37
N GLY A 677 -20.78 -7.93 -8.36
CA GLY A 677 -22.11 -7.67 -7.80
C GLY A 677 -22.34 -8.19 -6.38
N TYR A 678 -21.35 -8.77 -5.69
CA TYR A 678 -21.55 -9.18 -4.29
C TYR A 678 -21.69 -7.96 -3.37
N ARG A 679 -22.52 -8.08 -2.33
CA ARG A 679 -22.80 -7.00 -1.39
C ARG A 679 -22.53 -7.40 0.06
N TYR A 680 -22.07 -6.45 0.85
CA TYR A 680 -22.01 -6.58 2.30
C TYR A 680 -23.34 -6.15 2.92
N THR A 681 -24.00 -7.06 3.63
CA THR A 681 -25.27 -6.78 4.32
C THR A 681 -25.06 -6.29 5.76
N SER A 682 -23.83 -6.37 6.27
CA SER A 682 -23.42 -5.86 7.58
C SER A 682 -21.92 -5.53 7.57
N GLY A 683 -21.44 -4.80 8.57
CA GLY A 683 -20.03 -4.43 8.70
C GLY A 683 -19.83 -2.93 8.86
N ALA A 684 -18.73 -2.42 8.30
CA ALA A 684 -18.37 -1.00 8.30
C ALA A 684 -19.19 -0.24 7.24
N ILE A 685 -20.51 -0.24 7.43
CA ILE A 685 -21.52 0.45 6.61
C ILE A 685 -22.58 1.07 7.54
N VAL A 686 -23.25 2.11 7.08
CA VAL A 686 -24.39 2.70 7.79
C VAL A 686 -25.65 1.92 7.37
N PRO A 687 -26.40 1.32 8.32
CA PRO A 687 -27.65 0.64 8.02
C PRO A 687 -28.70 1.58 7.40
N SER A 688 -29.58 1.01 6.57
CA SER A 688 -30.73 1.69 5.98
C SER A 688 -31.95 0.77 6.09
N ASP A 689 -33.15 1.34 6.14
CA ASP A 689 -34.43 0.61 6.18
C ASP A 689 -34.90 0.18 4.77
N GLU A 690 -34.06 0.36 3.74
CA GLU A 690 -34.37 -0.06 2.37
C GLU A 690 -34.46 -1.58 2.23
N ILE A 691 -35.49 -2.04 1.51
CA ILE A 691 -35.85 -3.47 1.37
C ILE A 691 -34.69 -4.30 0.81
N ASP A 692 -33.91 -3.74 -0.11
CA ASP A 692 -32.83 -4.46 -0.76
C ASP A 692 -31.54 -4.51 0.08
N MET A 693 -31.48 -3.91 1.28
CA MET A 693 -30.29 -3.99 2.16
C MET A 693 -29.90 -5.42 2.56
N GLU A 694 -30.85 -6.35 2.60
CA GLU A 694 -30.61 -7.76 2.93
C GLU A 694 -30.12 -8.59 1.72
N ARG A 695 -30.15 -8.04 0.50
CA ARG A 695 -29.69 -8.73 -0.72
C ARG A 695 -28.17 -8.87 -0.72
N SER A 696 -27.69 -10.11 -0.77
CA SER A 696 -26.25 -10.44 -0.80
C SER A 696 -25.55 -10.15 -2.13
N HIS A 697 -26.31 -9.84 -3.18
CA HIS A 697 -25.77 -9.52 -4.50
C HIS A 697 -26.74 -8.64 -5.30
N GLU A 698 -26.23 -8.00 -6.35
CA GLU A 698 -26.95 -7.14 -7.30
C GLU A 698 -26.42 -7.34 -8.72
N ASP A 699 -27.16 -6.87 -9.72
CA ASP A 699 -26.70 -6.83 -11.11
C ASP A 699 -25.79 -5.60 -11.30
N PRO A 700 -24.52 -5.76 -11.71
CA PRO A 700 -23.64 -4.62 -11.99
C PRO A 700 -24.15 -3.65 -13.07
N HIS A 701 -25.03 -4.08 -13.98
CA HIS A 701 -25.65 -3.20 -14.98
C HIS A 701 -26.81 -2.37 -14.43
N ASP A 702 -27.43 -2.81 -13.34
CA ASP A 702 -28.52 -2.10 -12.67
C ASP A 702 -28.36 -2.17 -11.14
N PRO A 703 -27.29 -1.59 -10.59
CA PRO A 703 -26.98 -1.69 -9.16
C PRO A 703 -28.03 -0.96 -8.32
N TYR A 704 -28.27 -1.42 -7.10
CA TYR A 704 -29.16 -0.73 -6.14
C TYR A 704 -28.57 0.60 -5.66
N VAL A 705 -27.23 0.70 -5.64
CA VAL A 705 -26.48 1.88 -5.17
C VAL A 705 -26.76 2.17 -3.70
N LEU A 706 -26.67 1.11 -2.90
CA LEU A 706 -26.90 1.11 -1.46
C LEU A 706 -25.64 0.79 -0.68
N PRO A 707 -25.58 1.14 0.63
CA PRO A 707 -24.49 0.73 1.50
C PRO A 707 -24.21 -0.77 1.38
N GLY A 708 -22.93 -1.12 1.34
CA GLY A 708 -22.45 -2.49 1.14
C GLY A 708 -22.27 -2.92 -0.32
N GLY A 709 -22.80 -2.18 -1.29
CA GLY A 709 -22.53 -2.38 -2.71
C GLY A 709 -21.22 -1.75 -3.17
N ARG A 710 -20.69 -2.22 -4.31
CA ARG A 710 -19.54 -1.60 -4.99
C ARG A 710 -19.97 -0.27 -5.63
N LEU A 711 -19.12 0.75 -5.59
CA LEU A 711 -19.34 1.99 -6.34
C LEU A 711 -19.54 1.68 -7.84
N PRO A 712 -20.64 2.09 -8.48
CA PRO A 712 -20.81 1.86 -9.91
C PRO A 712 -19.81 2.66 -10.76
N HIS A 713 -19.33 2.03 -11.82
CA HIS A 713 -18.43 2.63 -12.79
C HIS A 713 -19.13 3.71 -13.60
N VAL A 714 -18.47 4.85 -13.77
CA VAL A 714 -18.82 5.91 -14.72
C VAL A 714 -17.53 6.43 -15.36
N TRP A 715 -17.59 6.77 -16.65
CA TRP A 715 -16.49 7.42 -17.36
C TRP A 715 -16.50 8.93 -17.14
N LEU A 716 -15.34 9.47 -16.80
CA LEU A 716 -15.11 10.88 -16.50
C LEU A 716 -13.93 11.39 -17.32
N ILE A 717 -13.84 12.71 -17.44
CA ILE A 717 -12.70 13.42 -18.02
C ILE A 717 -12.10 14.34 -16.96
N ASP A 718 -10.79 14.33 -16.79
CA ASP A 718 -10.10 15.27 -15.89
C ASP A 718 -9.79 16.63 -16.53
N VAL A 719 -9.09 17.48 -15.77
CA VAL A 719 -8.71 18.84 -16.22
C VAL A 719 -7.75 18.85 -17.41
N ASP A 720 -7.00 17.76 -17.62
CA ASP A 720 -6.04 17.62 -18.71
C ASP A 720 -6.68 17.02 -19.96
N GLY A 721 -7.95 16.63 -19.88
CA GLY A 721 -8.71 16.01 -20.97
C GLY A 721 -8.55 14.48 -21.02
N GLU A 722 -7.91 13.87 -20.01
CA GLU A 722 -7.70 12.43 -19.95
C GLU A 722 -8.94 11.71 -19.42
N LYS A 723 -9.24 10.55 -20.03
CA LYS A 723 -10.39 9.72 -19.67
C LYS A 723 -10.03 8.83 -18.47
N LEU A 724 -10.86 8.83 -17.44
CA LEU A 724 -10.71 7.98 -16.26
C LEU A 724 -12.05 7.43 -15.77
N SER A 725 -12.00 6.43 -14.88
CA SER A 725 -13.18 5.92 -14.21
C SER A 725 -13.44 6.64 -12.89
N SER A 726 -14.71 6.75 -12.49
CA SER A 726 -15.10 7.05 -11.10
C SER A 726 -14.35 6.20 -10.05
N LEU A 727 -14.02 4.93 -10.37
CA LEU A 727 -13.28 4.03 -9.49
C LEU A 727 -11.82 4.46 -9.28
N ASP A 728 -11.25 5.24 -10.20
CA ASP A 728 -9.89 5.78 -10.11
C ASP A 728 -9.78 6.90 -9.07
N LEU A 729 -10.93 7.47 -8.68
CA LEU A 729 -11.03 8.46 -7.62
C LEU A 729 -10.97 7.81 -6.23
N VAL A 730 -11.31 6.53 -6.14
CA VAL A 730 -11.17 5.75 -4.90
C VAL A 730 -9.72 5.30 -4.74
N LYS A 731 -9.01 5.98 -3.84
CA LYS A 731 -7.58 5.71 -3.60
C LYS A 731 -7.32 5.29 -2.16
N ARG A 732 -7.20 6.26 -1.25
CA ARG A 732 -6.73 6.02 0.14
C ARG A 732 -7.65 6.54 1.22
N ASN A 733 -8.23 7.70 0.97
CA ASN A 733 -9.20 8.30 1.84
C ASN A 733 -10.59 7.71 1.55
N PHE A 734 -11.53 7.97 2.44
CA PHE A 734 -12.93 7.93 2.06
C PHE A 734 -13.18 8.97 0.97
N VAL A 735 -14.10 8.68 0.05
CA VAL A 735 -14.49 9.59 -1.00
C VAL A 735 -15.97 9.93 -0.88
N LEU A 736 -16.30 11.22 -0.87
CA LEU A 736 -17.66 11.72 -0.86
C LEU A 736 -18.03 12.23 -2.25
N PHE A 737 -19.03 11.61 -2.88
CA PHE A 737 -19.52 12.00 -4.19
C PHE A 737 -20.87 12.72 -4.09
N THR A 738 -21.04 13.79 -4.85
CA THR A 738 -22.32 14.49 -5.06
C THR A 738 -22.59 14.65 -6.55
N THR A 739 -23.83 14.94 -6.94
CA THR A 739 -24.18 15.23 -8.35
C THR A 739 -24.35 16.73 -8.64
N ASP A 740 -24.27 17.57 -7.61
CA ASP A 740 -24.37 19.02 -7.69
C ASP A 740 -23.10 19.72 -7.16
N VAL A 741 -22.58 20.68 -7.95
CA VAL A 741 -21.31 21.41 -7.68
C VAL A 741 -21.39 22.26 -6.40
N GLY A 742 -22.59 22.70 -6.03
CA GLY A 742 -22.84 23.53 -4.86
C GLY A 742 -23.25 22.77 -3.60
N SER A 743 -23.08 21.45 -3.58
CA SER A 743 -23.65 20.60 -2.54
C SER A 743 -23.11 20.97 -1.15
N PRO A 744 -23.97 21.18 -0.14
CA PRO A 744 -23.54 21.39 1.24
C PRO A 744 -22.72 20.23 1.81
N TRP A 745 -22.87 19.02 1.25
CA TRP A 745 -22.08 17.85 1.59
C TRP A 745 -20.59 18.03 1.32
N LEU A 746 -20.22 18.77 0.26
CA LEU A 746 -18.82 19.07 -0.05
C LEU A 746 -18.18 19.90 1.08
N GLN A 747 -18.88 20.91 1.59
CA GLN A 747 -18.40 21.73 2.71
C GLN A 747 -18.36 20.94 4.03
N ALA A 748 -19.33 20.04 4.24
CA ALA A 748 -19.36 19.17 5.40
C ALA A 748 -18.14 18.23 5.45
N SER A 749 -17.66 17.77 4.28
CA SER A 749 -16.50 16.88 4.18
C SER A 749 -15.21 17.51 4.71
N GLU A 750 -15.02 18.82 4.54
CA GLU A 750 -13.80 19.54 4.94
C GLU A 750 -13.65 19.70 6.46
N LYS A 751 -14.75 19.54 7.21
CA LYS A 751 -14.80 19.74 8.66
C LYS A 751 -14.63 18.45 9.46
N GLN A 752 -14.44 17.32 8.78
CA GLN A 752 -14.39 16.01 9.43
C GLN A 752 -13.03 15.72 10.06
N SER A 753 -13.01 14.84 11.07
CA SER A 753 -11.79 14.49 11.81
C SER A 753 -10.80 13.62 11.03
N ILE A 754 -11.20 13.10 9.88
CA ILE A 754 -10.36 12.37 8.95
C ILE A 754 -10.40 13.05 7.58
N ALA A 755 -9.35 12.88 6.79
CA ALA A 755 -9.34 13.34 5.41
C ALA A 755 -10.38 12.57 4.59
N ILE A 756 -11.18 13.31 3.82
CA ILE A 756 -12.16 12.81 2.88
C ILE A 756 -11.91 13.54 1.56
N ASP A 757 -11.74 12.79 0.49
CA ASP A 757 -11.69 13.37 -0.85
C ASP A 757 -13.15 13.61 -1.27
N ALA A 758 -13.48 14.79 -1.80
CA ALA A 758 -14.87 15.13 -2.09
C ALA A 758 -15.01 15.71 -3.49
N TYR A 759 -15.91 15.15 -4.30
CA TYR A 759 -16.05 15.49 -5.71
C TYR A 759 -17.52 15.62 -6.10
N PRO A 760 -17.95 16.78 -6.64
CA PRO A 760 -19.16 16.83 -7.44
C PRO A 760 -18.88 16.19 -8.81
N ILE A 761 -19.81 15.39 -9.30
CA ILE A 761 -19.71 14.71 -10.60
C ILE A 761 -20.97 14.98 -11.42
N ASN A 762 -20.82 15.80 -12.46
CA ASN A 762 -21.82 16.06 -13.49
C ASN A 762 -21.16 16.68 -14.74
N SER A 763 -21.97 17.00 -15.74
CA SER A 763 -21.57 17.63 -17.01
C SER A 763 -21.02 19.06 -16.92
N SER A 764 -20.85 19.64 -15.73
CA SER A 764 -20.23 20.95 -15.52
C SER A 764 -19.26 20.97 -14.33
N SER A 765 -18.94 19.81 -13.78
CA SER A 765 -18.10 19.68 -12.60
C SER A 765 -16.62 19.85 -12.91
N GLN A 766 -15.86 20.23 -11.88
CA GLN A 766 -14.40 20.32 -11.89
C GLN A 766 -13.89 19.77 -10.54
N PRO A 767 -12.76 19.04 -10.52
CA PRO A 767 -11.84 18.79 -11.64
C PRO A 767 -12.28 17.65 -12.58
N TYR A 768 -13.38 16.95 -12.29
CA TYR A 768 -13.84 15.80 -13.07
C TYR A 768 -15.19 16.07 -13.73
N LEU A 769 -15.24 15.83 -15.04
CA LEU A 769 -16.38 16.09 -15.90
C LEU A 769 -17.04 14.78 -16.34
N ASP A 770 -18.35 14.68 -16.15
CA ASP A 770 -19.17 13.60 -16.73
C ASP A 770 -19.83 14.11 -18.02
N VAL A 771 -19.15 13.93 -19.15
CA VAL A 771 -19.59 14.44 -20.45
C VAL A 771 -20.92 13.82 -20.90
N GLU A 772 -21.16 12.56 -20.52
CA GLU A 772 -22.36 11.82 -20.92
C GLU A 772 -23.55 12.06 -19.97
N ASP A 773 -23.34 12.83 -18.89
CA ASP A 773 -24.32 13.09 -17.82
C ASP A 773 -24.95 11.78 -17.28
N SER A 774 -24.16 10.71 -17.28
CA SER A 774 -24.58 9.35 -16.97
C SER A 774 -24.64 9.08 -15.47
N THR A 775 -23.90 9.85 -14.66
CA THR A 775 -23.70 9.65 -13.22
C THR A 775 -25.02 9.63 -12.46
N LYS A 776 -25.91 10.61 -12.66
CA LYS A 776 -27.22 10.66 -11.97
C LYS A 776 -28.04 9.40 -12.21
N LYS A 777 -28.02 8.91 -13.45
CA LYS A 777 -28.75 7.70 -13.85
C LYS A 777 -28.13 6.45 -13.25
N VAL A 778 -26.81 6.27 -13.39
CA VAL A 778 -26.09 5.06 -12.95
C VAL A 778 -26.03 4.97 -11.43
N TRP A 779 -25.81 6.09 -10.74
CA TRP A 779 -25.78 6.16 -9.27
C TRP A 779 -27.18 6.32 -8.67
N LYS A 780 -28.22 6.46 -9.48
CA LYS A 780 -29.61 6.64 -9.04
C LYS A 780 -29.75 7.77 -8.00
N MET A 781 -28.99 8.86 -8.18
CA MET A 781 -28.88 9.96 -7.23
C MET A 781 -29.61 11.22 -7.71
N GLU A 782 -30.16 11.96 -6.75
CA GLU A 782 -30.71 13.30 -6.96
C GLU A 782 -29.83 14.40 -6.37
N ASP A 783 -30.02 15.64 -6.83
CA ASP A 783 -29.31 16.80 -6.29
C ASP A 783 -29.67 17.03 -4.81
N GLY A 784 -28.63 17.22 -3.99
CA GLY A 784 -28.71 17.30 -2.54
C GLY A 784 -28.46 15.97 -1.81
N GLU A 785 -28.28 14.85 -2.52
CA GLU A 785 -27.81 13.58 -1.96
C GLU A 785 -26.27 13.46 -2.04
N ALA A 786 -25.69 12.51 -1.31
CA ALA A 786 -24.28 12.17 -1.41
C ALA A 786 -24.02 10.67 -1.23
N LEU A 787 -22.90 10.16 -1.77
CA LEU A 787 -22.40 8.81 -1.50
C LEU A 787 -21.05 8.89 -0.81
N LEU A 788 -20.93 8.26 0.36
CA LEU A 788 -19.66 8.07 1.04
C LEU A 788 -19.11 6.68 0.71
N VAL A 789 -17.96 6.64 0.05
CA VAL A 789 -17.30 5.44 -0.45
C VAL A 789 -16.03 5.18 0.35
N ARG A 790 -15.81 3.93 0.74
CA ARG A 790 -14.64 3.46 1.48
C ARG A 790 -13.38 3.41 0.62
N PRO A 791 -12.19 3.34 1.25
CA PRO A 791 -10.95 3.10 0.53
C PRO A 791 -10.94 1.82 -0.30
N ASP A 792 -11.77 0.81 0.05
CA ASP A 792 -11.93 -0.40 -0.75
C ASP A 792 -13.03 -0.30 -1.82
N GLY A 793 -13.56 0.88 -2.15
CA GLY A 793 -14.53 1.07 -3.24
C GLY A 793 -15.95 0.59 -2.95
N ILE A 794 -16.24 0.28 -1.68
CA ILE A 794 -17.58 -0.08 -1.21
C ILE A 794 -18.31 1.16 -0.70
N ILE A 795 -19.58 1.31 -1.05
CA ILE A 795 -20.45 2.36 -0.53
C ILE A 795 -20.65 2.11 0.96
N ALA A 796 -20.18 3.02 1.82
CA ALA A 796 -20.41 2.94 3.26
C ALA A 796 -21.73 3.58 3.66
N TRP A 797 -22.15 4.64 2.98
CA TRP A 797 -23.34 5.39 3.34
C TRP A 797 -23.88 6.15 2.13
N ARG A 798 -25.21 6.29 2.07
CA ARG A 798 -25.92 7.16 1.14
C ARG A 798 -26.63 8.23 1.96
N ALA A 799 -26.26 9.47 1.72
CA ALA A 799 -26.80 10.63 2.41
C ALA A 799 -28.12 11.06 1.78
N PRO A 800 -29.17 11.31 2.59
CA PRO A 800 -30.44 11.78 2.07
C PRO A 800 -30.36 13.25 1.69
N LYS A 801 -31.31 13.70 0.88
CA LYS A 801 -31.53 15.12 0.64
C LYS A 801 -32.02 15.80 1.93
N MET A 802 -31.31 16.84 2.37
CA MET A 802 -31.66 17.59 3.58
C MET A 802 -31.33 19.08 3.48
N THR A 803 -31.87 19.89 4.41
CA THR A 803 -31.74 21.36 4.40
C THR A 803 -30.71 21.91 5.38
N SER A 804 -30.32 21.15 6.40
CA SER A 804 -29.39 21.56 7.47
C SER A 804 -28.85 20.35 8.22
N GLY A 805 -27.72 20.49 8.92
CA GLY A 805 -27.14 19.42 9.74
C GLY A 805 -26.16 18.48 9.02
N HIS A 806 -25.71 18.86 7.81
CA HIS A 806 -24.82 18.05 6.97
C HIS A 806 -23.50 17.67 7.68
N ASP A 807 -22.92 18.60 8.45
CA ASP A 807 -21.67 18.38 9.20
C ASP A 807 -21.85 17.27 10.26
N GLU A 808 -22.92 17.35 11.06
CA GLU A 808 -23.23 16.40 12.12
C GLU A 808 -23.62 15.03 11.57
N GLU A 809 -24.40 15.00 10.49
CA GLU A 809 -24.87 13.76 9.87
C GLU A 809 -23.71 12.97 9.25
N LEU A 810 -22.82 13.65 8.50
CA LEU A 810 -21.61 13.02 7.97
C LEU A 810 -20.68 12.54 9.08
N ALA A 811 -20.52 13.32 10.16
CA ALA A 811 -19.74 12.91 11.32
C ALA A 811 -20.33 11.67 12.02
N GLN A 812 -21.65 11.56 12.06
CA GLN A 812 -22.34 10.40 12.62
C GLN A 812 -22.17 9.16 11.73
N ALA A 813 -22.30 9.30 10.41
CA ALA A 813 -22.04 8.22 9.46
C ALA A 813 -20.60 7.68 9.59
N LEU A 814 -19.61 8.58 9.61
CA LEU A 814 -18.21 8.22 9.83
C LEU A 814 -17.99 7.56 11.19
N ARG A 815 -18.65 8.05 12.24
CA ARG A 815 -18.56 7.44 13.57
C ARG A 815 -19.09 6.01 13.59
N ILE A 816 -20.19 5.73 12.89
CA ILE A 816 -20.73 4.37 12.77
C ILE A 816 -19.69 3.48 12.08
N VAL A 817 -19.22 3.90 10.90
CA VAL A 817 -18.27 3.13 10.08
C VAL A 817 -16.94 2.91 10.79
N LEU A 818 -16.31 3.95 11.35
CA LEU A 818 -14.96 3.90 11.94
C LEU A 818 -14.94 3.29 13.35
N LYS A 819 -16.10 3.20 14.02
CA LYS A 819 -16.22 2.51 15.31
C LYS A 819 -16.32 1.00 15.13
N GLY A 820 -16.80 0.52 13.97
CA GLY A 820 -17.01 -0.89 13.69
C GLY A 820 -18.33 -1.39 14.26
#